data_AF-A0A367JZZ7-F1
#
_entry.id   AF-A0A367JZZ7-F1
#
_cell.length_a   1.000
_cell.length_b   1.000
_cell.length_c   1.000
_cell.angle_alpha   90.00
_cell.angle_beta   90.00
_cell.angle_gamma   90.00
#
_symmetry.space_group_name_H-M   'P 1'
#
loop_
_entity.id
_entity.type
_entity.pdbx_description
1 polymer ?
#
loop_
_entity_poly.entity_id
_entity_poly.type
_entity_poly.pdbx_seq_one_letter_code
_entity_poly.pdbx_strand_id
1 'polypeptide(L)'
;MQDQQQQHQQQQQQQDIVWKSYYFVRQAQPELEHGDKIILPATALTQLLSKAGSEQLPSPLTFELRHPHTNATIHCGVKEFSSSDTAELPLWILSALGLKEGDRVLIQLRLLPKGTWTKLKPLSIDYKEITDYRAALEAHLRGHYNTLTTGQVLSCRYGGRTYQFKVVELKPKDAVSITDTDLEVDIEAAEEQQQQEKNWHPTSEPVVIRLNESQSNVEVPYKSYRYWTVKIPQSISVKLVLNIEAGDIDVVVSSQEKKPTVDRFEWASLSSDSERTIRIDNAPSDTLYVGLHGYKEYSIVSWRVEEDDGSMEVDDNVNEKPESTENKVQCKNCHAWILERTVLLHEGFCYRNNVPCPWGCGKVFKKGSEELEKHWHCDQCEHTGTTDDKDKHIEYYHTPKTCVCDTFTSNTYDALAKHKSTDCPEKMIVCRYCHTLTAQGVVSLDARDRLLGLRSHESYCGSRTITCQKCNKPIPIKDIQVHAKIHEVKRQQQTLPPACCNQNCTRPRAKNRLSLCQFCFGPFWISEDDPKNAKLMQKVARKLHSQLTVGCGNSYCRNKYCATCTKDPKDATTAASMLIPLIKNLPKELVKSDPQPELYFCVDESTTRKKFLAEILCDMTEHKFELGWCVKALESEQEDLDRAQTWLDRNAPRKNLRL
;
A
#
# COMPACT_ATOMS: atom_id res chain seq x y z
N MET A 1 1.92 -29.24 -23.22
CA MET A 1 2.37 -29.66 -24.56
C MET A 1 1.48 -29.13 -25.67
N GLN A 2 0.15 -29.39 -25.69
CA GLN A 2 -0.73 -28.87 -26.75
C GLN A 2 -0.74 -27.32 -26.84
N ASP A 3 -0.79 -26.60 -25.72
CA ASP A 3 -0.73 -25.12 -25.74
C ASP A 3 0.60 -24.57 -26.29
N GLN A 4 1.73 -25.23 -25.98
CA GLN A 4 3.04 -24.86 -26.53
C GLN A 4 3.12 -25.11 -28.04
N GLN A 5 2.48 -26.18 -28.55
CA GLN A 5 2.38 -26.43 -29.99
C GLN A 5 1.47 -25.41 -30.68
N GLN A 6 0.35 -25.01 -30.07
CA GLN A 6 -0.51 -23.94 -30.61
C GLN A 6 0.20 -22.57 -30.61
N GLN A 7 0.93 -22.24 -29.54
CA GLN A 7 1.75 -21.02 -29.50
C GLN A 7 2.87 -21.05 -30.56
N HIS A 8 3.51 -22.21 -30.80
CA HIS A 8 4.49 -22.35 -31.88
C HIS A 8 3.87 -22.18 -33.27
N GLN A 9 2.67 -22.74 -33.51
CA GLN A 9 1.97 -22.57 -34.79
C GLN A 9 1.51 -21.12 -35.01
N GLN A 10 1.02 -20.42 -33.97
CA GLN A 10 0.70 -19.00 -34.07
C GLN A 10 1.93 -18.13 -34.29
N GLN A 11 3.06 -18.41 -33.62
CA GLN A 11 4.33 -17.71 -33.88
C GLN A 11 4.87 -17.97 -35.29
N GLN A 12 4.70 -19.18 -35.84
CA GLN A 12 5.09 -19.49 -37.21
C GLN A 12 4.18 -18.78 -38.24
N GLN A 13 2.87 -18.70 -38.02
CA GLN A 13 1.96 -17.96 -38.90
C GLN A 13 2.20 -16.44 -38.87
N GLN A 14 2.48 -15.86 -37.70
CA GLN A 14 2.78 -14.42 -37.59
C GLN A 14 4.15 -14.02 -38.18
N GLN A 15 5.06 -14.97 -38.43
CA GLN A 15 6.38 -14.70 -39.00
C GLN A 15 6.38 -14.36 -40.50
N ASP A 16 5.29 -14.58 -41.23
CA ASP A 16 5.20 -14.30 -42.68
C ASP A 16 4.99 -12.81 -43.02
N ILE A 17 4.68 -11.94 -42.04
CA ILE A 17 4.50 -10.49 -42.27
C ILE A 17 5.86 -9.79 -42.46
N VAL A 18 6.38 -9.83 -43.68
CA VAL A 18 7.63 -9.13 -44.05
C VAL A 18 7.34 -7.68 -44.46
N TRP A 19 7.52 -6.74 -43.52
CA TRP A 19 7.56 -5.31 -43.79
C TRP A 19 8.97 -4.73 -43.59
N LYS A 20 9.42 -3.90 -44.53
CA LYS A 20 10.66 -3.13 -44.44
C LYS A 20 10.52 -1.80 -45.18
N SER A 21 11.09 -0.74 -44.62
CA SER A 21 11.06 0.61 -45.20
C SER A 21 12.32 1.40 -44.81
N TYR A 22 12.62 2.46 -45.57
CA TYR A 22 13.72 3.38 -45.28
C TYR A 22 13.16 4.71 -44.79
N TYR A 23 13.70 5.20 -43.68
CA TYR A 23 13.36 6.52 -43.14
C TYR A 23 14.63 7.34 -42.95
N PHE A 24 14.48 8.66 -43.11
CA PHE A 24 15.46 9.61 -42.62
C PHE A 24 15.35 9.70 -41.10
N VAL A 25 16.49 9.76 -40.42
CA VAL A 25 16.55 9.75 -38.96
C VAL A 25 16.57 11.17 -38.41
N ARG A 26 15.80 11.37 -37.34
CA ARG A 26 15.80 12.56 -36.49
C ARG A 26 16.15 12.16 -35.06
N GLN A 27 16.80 13.05 -34.30
CA GLN A 27 16.97 12.81 -32.86
C GLN A 27 15.61 12.94 -32.15
N ALA A 28 15.29 11.97 -31.28
CA ALA A 28 14.10 11.98 -30.45
C ALA A 28 14.20 12.97 -29.28
N GLN A 29 13.06 13.22 -28.60
CA GLN A 29 13.02 14.03 -27.39
C GLN A 29 13.75 13.34 -26.22
N PRO A 30 14.38 14.09 -25.27
CA PRO A 30 15.17 13.54 -24.17
C PRO A 30 14.46 12.50 -23.29
N GLU A 31 13.13 12.54 -23.21
CA GLU A 31 12.32 11.56 -22.48
C GLU A 31 12.48 10.13 -23.02
N LEU A 32 12.75 9.97 -24.32
CA LEU A 32 12.90 8.67 -24.98
C LEU A 32 14.30 8.05 -24.80
N GLU A 33 15.29 8.80 -24.32
CA GLU A 33 16.68 8.32 -24.14
C GLU A 33 16.84 7.19 -23.12
N HIS A 34 15.83 6.99 -22.27
CA HIS A 34 15.87 6.02 -21.18
C HIS A 34 15.41 4.61 -21.59
N GLY A 35 15.03 4.38 -22.85
CA GLY A 35 14.52 3.09 -23.34
C GLY A 35 14.68 2.88 -24.84
N ASP A 36 14.13 1.79 -25.37
CA ASP A 36 14.25 1.36 -26.78
C ASP A 36 13.02 1.70 -27.65
N LYS A 37 12.19 2.65 -27.22
CA LYS A 37 10.92 2.96 -27.88
C LYS A 37 11.09 4.13 -28.84
N ILE A 38 10.91 3.88 -30.14
CA ILE A 38 11.07 4.88 -31.21
C ILE A 38 9.72 5.48 -31.64
N ILE A 39 9.73 6.63 -32.31
CA ILE A 39 8.54 7.19 -32.98
C ILE A 39 8.70 7.00 -34.48
N LEU A 40 7.65 6.47 -35.12
CA LEU A 40 7.60 6.25 -36.56
C LEU A 40 6.56 7.18 -37.23
N PRO A 41 6.65 7.42 -38.54
CA PRO A 41 5.60 8.12 -39.25
C PRO A 41 4.30 7.31 -39.33
N ALA A 42 3.16 8.01 -39.41
CA ALA A 42 1.86 7.37 -39.62
C ALA A 42 1.82 6.50 -40.91
N THR A 43 2.62 6.84 -41.92
CA THR A 43 2.77 6.06 -43.15
C THR A 43 3.31 4.65 -42.90
N ALA A 44 4.16 4.45 -41.88
CA ALA A 44 4.66 3.13 -41.49
C ALA A 44 3.52 2.21 -41.00
N LEU A 45 2.61 2.74 -40.18
CA LEU A 45 1.45 1.99 -39.69
C LEU A 45 0.49 1.61 -40.83
N THR A 46 0.21 2.53 -41.75
CA THR A 46 -0.63 2.25 -42.93
C THR A 46 -0.01 1.17 -43.81
N GLN A 47 1.31 1.17 -43.99
CA GLN A 47 2.01 0.12 -44.72
C GLN A 47 1.97 -1.22 -43.97
N LEU A 48 2.18 -1.24 -42.66
CA LEU A 48 2.09 -2.44 -41.83
C LEU A 48 0.68 -3.07 -41.88
N LEU A 49 -0.36 -2.26 -41.74
CA LEU A 49 -1.76 -2.71 -41.82
C LEU A 49 -2.10 -3.24 -43.22
N SER A 50 -1.66 -2.57 -44.30
CA SER A 50 -1.88 -3.08 -45.67
C SER A 50 -1.13 -4.38 -45.98
N LYS A 51 -0.07 -4.71 -45.21
CA LYS A 51 0.66 -5.99 -45.28
C LYS A 51 0.05 -7.08 -44.41
N ALA A 52 -0.56 -6.74 -43.28
CA ALA A 52 -1.26 -7.69 -42.41
C ALA A 52 -2.68 -8.05 -42.92
N GLY A 53 -3.31 -7.18 -43.71
CA GLY A 53 -4.62 -7.46 -44.32
C GLY A 53 -5.73 -7.62 -43.29
N SER A 54 -6.27 -8.84 -43.15
CA SER A 54 -7.28 -9.19 -42.14
C SER A 54 -6.71 -9.85 -40.89
N GLU A 55 -5.39 -10.05 -40.82
CA GLU A 55 -4.72 -10.64 -39.67
C GLU A 55 -4.42 -9.58 -38.59
N GLN A 56 -4.40 -10.00 -37.34
CA GLN A 56 -4.01 -9.12 -36.23
C GLN A 56 -2.50 -8.93 -36.23
N LEU A 57 -2.06 -7.66 -36.22
CA LEU A 57 -0.65 -7.32 -36.03
C LEU A 57 -0.12 -7.96 -34.74
N PRO A 58 1.12 -8.50 -34.75
CA PRO A 58 1.66 -9.15 -33.57
C PRO A 58 1.92 -8.14 -32.46
N SER A 59 1.73 -8.58 -31.21
CA SER A 59 1.99 -7.79 -30.01
C SER A 59 3.01 -8.52 -29.13
N PRO A 60 4.12 -7.87 -28.71
CA PRO A 60 4.51 -6.49 -29.03
C PRO A 60 5.04 -6.30 -30.46
N LEU A 61 4.84 -5.10 -31.02
CA LEU A 61 5.50 -4.68 -32.25
C LEU A 61 6.98 -4.41 -31.98
N THR A 62 7.84 -5.17 -32.66
CA THR A 62 9.31 -5.15 -32.50
C THR A 62 9.99 -5.01 -33.86
N PHE A 63 11.01 -4.16 -33.93
CA PHE A 63 11.66 -3.77 -35.18
C PHE A 63 13.17 -3.99 -35.11
N GLU A 64 13.74 -4.43 -36.24
CA GLU A 64 15.18 -4.44 -36.51
C GLU A 64 15.53 -3.14 -37.24
N LEU A 65 16.41 -2.34 -36.65
CA LEU A 65 17.00 -1.15 -37.25
C LEU A 65 18.40 -1.52 -37.74
N ARG A 66 18.67 -1.25 -39.01
CA ARG A 66 19.94 -1.56 -39.66
C ARG A 66 20.51 -0.34 -40.36
N HIS A 67 21.77 -0.02 -40.09
CA HIS A 67 22.49 0.97 -40.89
C HIS A 67 22.74 0.38 -42.30
N PRO A 68 22.33 1.07 -43.38
CA PRO A 68 22.44 0.54 -44.75
C PRO A 68 23.86 0.29 -45.29
N HIS A 69 24.92 0.67 -44.56
CA HIS A 69 26.31 0.61 -45.05
C HIS A 69 27.24 -0.14 -44.09
N THR A 70 27.18 0.13 -42.78
CA THR A 70 28.01 -0.57 -41.79
C THR A 70 27.46 -1.95 -41.40
N ASN A 71 26.20 -2.27 -41.77
CA ASN A 71 25.45 -3.43 -41.30
C ASN A 71 25.32 -3.55 -39.77
N ALA A 72 25.60 -2.48 -39.01
CA ALA A 72 25.23 -2.41 -37.60
C ALA A 72 23.71 -2.61 -37.48
N THR A 73 23.30 -3.50 -36.56
CA THR A 73 21.91 -3.84 -36.30
C THR A 73 21.59 -3.67 -34.82
N ILE A 74 20.40 -3.15 -34.53
CA ILE A 74 19.84 -3.08 -33.18
C ILE A 74 18.34 -3.28 -33.23
N HIS A 75 17.76 -3.80 -32.16
CA HIS A 75 16.32 -4.00 -32.06
C HIS A 75 15.68 -2.95 -31.15
N CYS A 76 14.41 -2.65 -31.41
CA CYS A 76 13.69 -1.63 -30.67
C CYS A 76 12.16 -1.92 -30.65
N GLY A 77 11.46 -1.27 -29.73
CA GLY A 77 9.99 -1.15 -29.74
C GLY A 77 9.52 0.13 -30.43
N VAL A 78 8.21 0.25 -30.68
CA VAL A 78 7.58 1.52 -31.10
C VAL A 78 6.79 2.12 -29.94
N LYS A 79 6.90 3.44 -29.73
CA LYS A 79 6.06 4.22 -28.80
C LYS A 79 4.73 4.57 -29.45
N GLU A 80 4.79 5.21 -30.62
CA GLU A 80 3.63 5.71 -31.37
C GLU A 80 3.98 5.97 -32.85
N PHE A 81 2.96 6.21 -33.66
CA PHE A 81 3.05 6.46 -35.10
C PHE A 81 2.63 7.90 -35.46
N SER A 82 3.31 8.88 -34.90
CA SER A 82 2.93 10.30 -34.90
C SER A 82 3.87 11.25 -35.67
N SER A 83 5.07 10.80 -36.08
CA SER A 83 6.03 11.69 -36.74
C SER A 83 5.58 12.04 -38.17
N SER A 84 6.05 13.18 -38.68
CA SER A 84 5.58 13.76 -39.95
C SER A 84 6.06 13.00 -41.19
N ASP A 85 7.32 12.56 -41.21
CA ASP A 85 7.89 11.68 -42.26
C ASP A 85 9.26 11.05 -41.88
N THR A 86 9.85 11.40 -40.73
CA THR A 86 11.13 10.87 -40.23
C THR A 86 10.95 9.81 -39.15
N ALA A 87 11.93 8.91 -38.98
CA ALA A 87 12.00 8.06 -37.80
C ALA A 87 12.74 8.81 -36.68
N GLU A 88 12.11 8.97 -35.52
CA GLU A 88 12.73 9.66 -34.38
C GLU A 88 13.33 8.63 -33.43
N LEU A 89 14.67 8.66 -33.32
CA LEU A 89 15.46 7.68 -32.58
C LEU A 89 16.16 8.34 -31.37
N PRO A 90 16.24 7.65 -30.22
CA PRO A 90 17.15 8.01 -29.14
C PRO A 90 18.59 8.18 -29.62
N LEU A 91 19.31 9.14 -29.03
CA LEU A 91 20.73 9.43 -29.26
C LEU A 91 21.60 8.21 -28.98
N TRP A 92 21.24 7.36 -28.02
CA TRP A 92 21.97 6.12 -27.75
C TRP A 92 21.79 5.08 -28.88
N ILE A 93 20.62 4.99 -29.53
CA ILE A 93 20.38 4.15 -30.72
C ILE A 93 21.16 4.69 -31.92
N LEU A 94 21.12 6.01 -32.14
CA LEU A 94 21.93 6.71 -33.14
C LEU A 94 23.42 6.38 -32.97
N SER A 95 23.93 6.51 -31.76
CA SER A 95 25.33 6.22 -31.41
C SER A 95 25.69 4.74 -31.59
N ALA A 96 24.82 3.81 -31.20
CA ALA A 96 25.04 2.38 -31.35
C ALA A 96 25.07 1.92 -32.82
N LEU A 97 24.28 2.56 -33.69
CA LEU A 97 24.29 2.29 -35.14
C LEU A 97 25.37 3.08 -35.90
N GLY A 98 25.93 4.13 -35.30
CA GLY A 98 26.87 5.05 -35.95
C GLY A 98 26.21 6.05 -36.90
N LEU A 99 24.94 6.37 -36.68
CA LEU A 99 24.12 7.27 -37.51
C LEU A 99 24.12 8.71 -36.97
N LYS A 100 23.89 9.68 -37.85
CA LYS A 100 23.66 11.10 -37.52
C LYS A 100 22.25 11.54 -37.93
N GLU A 101 21.81 12.69 -37.42
CA GLU A 101 20.57 13.31 -37.88
C GLU A 101 20.64 13.64 -39.38
N GLY A 102 19.61 13.25 -40.12
CA GLY A 102 19.56 13.32 -41.58
C GLY A 102 20.08 12.08 -42.32
N ASP A 103 20.70 11.11 -41.64
CA ASP A 103 21.08 9.83 -42.27
C ASP A 103 19.85 8.93 -42.52
N ARG A 104 20.02 7.87 -43.31
CA ARG A 104 18.98 6.88 -43.59
C ARG A 104 19.19 5.60 -42.79
N VAL A 105 18.12 5.11 -42.17
CA VAL A 105 18.06 3.80 -41.51
C VAL A 105 17.09 2.87 -42.26
N LEU A 106 17.43 1.58 -42.34
CA LEU A 106 16.49 0.54 -42.75
C LEU A 106 15.75 0.06 -41.50
N ILE A 107 14.43 0.13 -41.50
CA ILE A 107 13.58 -0.38 -40.42
C ILE A 107 12.79 -1.57 -40.96
N GLN A 108 12.86 -2.71 -40.29
CA GLN A 108 12.19 -3.94 -40.67
C GLN A 108 11.40 -4.51 -39.48
N LEU A 109 10.17 -4.98 -39.72
CA LEU A 109 9.40 -5.70 -38.70
C LEU A 109 10.10 -7.04 -38.40
N ARG A 110 10.37 -7.34 -37.12
CA ARG A 110 11.13 -8.52 -36.73
C ARG A 110 10.61 -9.11 -35.43
N LEU A 111 9.86 -10.21 -35.53
CA LEU A 111 9.40 -10.96 -34.37
C LEU A 111 10.58 -11.64 -33.64
N LEU A 112 10.85 -11.17 -32.43
CA LEU A 112 11.89 -11.73 -31.56
C LEU A 112 11.33 -12.82 -30.65
N PRO A 113 12.11 -13.87 -30.34
CA PRO A 113 11.74 -14.84 -29.32
C PRO A 113 11.71 -14.16 -27.94
N LYS A 114 10.88 -14.69 -27.03
CA LYS A 114 10.87 -14.26 -25.63
C LYS A 114 12.23 -14.56 -24.97
N GLY A 115 12.80 -13.57 -24.30
CA GLY A 115 14.02 -13.72 -23.53
C GLY A 115 13.78 -14.58 -22.30
N THR A 116 14.77 -15.42 -21.97
CA THR A 116 14.74 -16.25 -20.74
C THR A 116 15.86 -15.87 -19.78
N TRP A 117 17.02 -15.48 -20.28
CA TRP A 117 18.18 -15.12 -19.48
C TRP A 117 19.07 -14.11 -20.21
N THR A 118 19.69 -13.20 -19.46
CA THR A 118 20.65 -12.19 -19.93
C THR A 118 21.85 -12.10 -19.01
N LYS A 119 23.03 -11.85 -19.58
CA LYS A 119 24.26 -11.54 -18.83
C LYS A 119 24.67 -10.11 -19.09
N LEU A 120 24.77 -9.32 -18.02
CA LEU A 120 25.14 -7.91 -18.07
C LEU A 120 26.52 -7.68 -17.45
N LYS A 121 27.37 -6.87 -18.10
CA LYS A 121 28.65 -6.40 -17.55
C LYS A 121 28.53 -4.92 -17.19
N PRO A 122 28.74 -4.51 -15.92
CA PRO A 122 28.73 -3.11 -15.54
C PRO A 122 29.93 -2.38 -16.15
N LEU A 123 29.73 -1.14 -16.60
CA LEU A 123 30.80 -0.28 -17.14
C LEU A 123 31.42 0.66 -16.08
N SER A 124 30.80 0.79 -14.90
CA SER A 124 31.37 1.43 -13.71
C SER A 124 31.15 0.56 -12.48
N ILE A 125 32.03 0.67 -11.48
CA ILE A 125 31.95 -0.07 -10.21
C ILE A 125 30.86 0.46 -9.27
N ASP A 126 30.36 1.67 -9.51
CA ASP A 126 29.40 2.40 -8.67
C ASP A 126 28.07 1.64 -8.48
N TYR A 127 27.74 0.69 -9.36
CA TYR A 127 26.51 -0.11 -9.25
C TYR A 127 26.39 -0.88 -7.91
N LYS A 128 27.50 -1.09 -7.19
CA LYS A 128 27.50 -1.70 -5.85
C LYS A 128 26.89 -0.81 -4.75
N GLU A 129 26.67 0.48 -5.01
CA GLU A 129 25.91 1.37 -4.13
C GLU A 129 24.42 1.00 -4.06
N ILE A 130 23.89 0.43 -5.14
CA ILE A 130 22.49 0.05 -5.29
C ILE A 130 22.15 -1.12 -4.36
N THR A 131 21.28 -0.90 -3.38
CA THR A 131 20.96 -1.85 -2.29
C THR A 131 20.38 -3.17 -2.78
N ASP A 132 19.64 -3.15 -3.89
CA ASP A 132 19.16 -4.32 -4.62
C ASP A 132 19.23 -4.05 -6.13
N TYR A 133 20.44 -4.22 -6.69
CA TYR A 133 20.71 -3.93 -8.10
C TYR A 133 19.95 -4.84 -9.07
N ARG A 134 19.61 -6.08 -8.66
CA ARG A 134 18.86 -7.00 -9.53
C ARG A 134 17.42 -6.52 -9.70
N ALA A 135 16.71 -6.30 -8.60
CA ALA A 135 15.34 -5.81 -8.65
C ALA A 135 15.23 -4.43 -9.32
N ALA A 136 16.21 -3.54 -9.09
CA ALA A 136 16.27 -2.23 -9.75
C ALA A 136 16.46 -2.35 -11.28
N LEU A 137 17.37 -3.22 -11.74
CA LEU A 137 17.60 -3.47 -13.17
C LEU A 137 16.40 -4.14 -13.84
N GLU A 138 15.81 -5.15 -13.22
CA GLU A 138 14.61 -5.83 -13.72
C GLU A 138 13.43 -4.87 -13.87
N ALA A 139 13.18 -4.03 -12.86
CA ALA A 139 12.13 -3.01 -12.92
C ALA A 139 12.39 -1.97 -14.02
N HIS A 140 13.64 -1.51 -14.17
CA HIS A 140 14.01 -0.55 -15.20
C HIS A 140 13.88 -1.14 -16.62
N LEU A 141 14.39 -2.35 -16.83
CA LEU A 141 14.24 -3.09 -18.09
C LEU A 141 12.77 -3.25 -18.46
N ARG A 142 11.93 -3.72 -17.53
CA ARG A 142 10.49 -3.95 -17.76
C ARG A 142 9.71 -2.66 -18.05
N GLY A 143 10.11 -1.53 -17.47
CA GLY A 143 9.45 -0.24 -17.70
C GLY A 143 9.82 0.40 -19.04
N HIS A 144 11.11 0.37 -19.40
CA HIS A 144 11.66 1.21 -20.46
C HIS A 144 12.01 0.46 -21.75
N TYR A 145 12.33 -0.83 -21.69
CA TYR A 145 12.83 -1.61 -22.82
C TYR A 145 11.83 -2.71 -23.23
N ASN A 146 11.58 -2.84 -24.53
CA ASN A 146 10.80 -3.92 -25.14
C ASN A 146 11.71 -5.06 -25.63
N THR A 147 12.93 -4.74 -26.04
CA THR A 147 13.90 -5.65 -26.66
C THR A 147 15.30 -5.48 -26.08
N LEU A 148 16.10 -6.54 -26.19
CA LEU A 148 17.55 -6.52 -25.92
C LEU A 148 18.30 -7.12 -27.10
N THR A 149 19.44 -6.51 -27.45
CA THR A 149 20.39 -7.02 -28.46
C THR A 149 21.77 -7.24 -27.83
N THR A 150 22.46 -8.32 -28.19
CA THR A 150 23.81 -8.61 -27.68
C THR A 150 24.79 -7.50 -28.06
N GLY A 151 25.63 -7.07 -27.11
CA GLY A 151 26.58 -5.98 -27.29
C GLY A 151 26.01 -4.57 -27.03
N GLN A 152 24.70 -4.42 -26.91
CA GLN A 152 24.02 -3.18 -26.56
C GLN A 152 24.50 -2.63 -25.19
N VAL A 153 24.62 -1.31 -25.09
CA VAL A 153 24.81 -0.62 -23.79
C VAL A 153 23.46 -0.09 -23.32
N LEU A 154 23.10 -0.45 -22.10
CA LEU A 154 21.90 -0.05 -21.38
C LEU A 154 22.26 1.04 -20.37
N SER A 155 21.44 2.07 -20.27
CA SER A 155 21.49 3.07 -19.20
C SER A 155 20.40 2.76 -18.17
N CYS A 156 20.76 2.59 -16.91
CA CYS A 156 19.81 2.40 -15.80
C CYS A 156 19.96 3.55 -14.80
N ARG A 157 18.89 4.32 -14.58
CA ARG A 157 18.87 5.41 -13.58
C ARG A 157 18.47 4.85 -12.23
N TYR A 158 19.29 5.03 -11.19
CA TYR A 158 18.95 4.68 -9.81
C TYR A 158 19.53 5.72 -8.84
N GLY A 159 18.73 6.18 -7.87
CA GLY A 159 19.19 7.12 -6.84
C GLY A 159 19.72 8.47 -7.35
N GLY A 160 19.51 8.81 -8.63
CA GLY A 160 20.04 10.01 -9.27
C GLY A 160 21.33 9.83 -10.08
N ARG A 161 21.93 8.65 -10.03
CA ARG A 161 23.07 8.28 -10.88
C ARG A 161 22.58 7.42 -12.05
N THR A 162 23.25 7.55 -13.19
CA THR A 162 23.01 6.71 -14.37
C THR A 162 24.12 5.70 -14.49
N TYR A 163 23.79 4.43 -14.28
CA TYR A 163 24.72 3.31 -14.35
C TYR A 163 24.61 2.67 -15.72
N GLN A 164 25.75 2.43 -16.38
CA GLN A 164 25.77 1.82 -17.70
C GLN A 164 26.15 0.34 -17.61
N PHE A 165 25.42 -0.51 -18.32
CA PHE A 165 25.63 -1.95 -18.38
C PHE A 165 25.66 -2.41 -19.82
N LYS A 166 26.64 -3.23 -20.19
CA LYS A 166 26.72 -3.84 -21.52
C LYS A 166 26.08 -5.23 -21.49
N VAL A 167 25.20 -5.52 -22.45
CA VAL A 167 24.67 -6.85 -22.69
C VAL A 167 25.79 -7.72 -23.28
N VAL A 168 26.19 -8.78 -22.58
CA VAL A 168 27.26 -9.69 -23.00
C VAL A 168 26.70 -10.91 -23.72
N GLU A 169 25.62 -11.51 -23.20
CA GLU A 169 25.03 -12.74 -23.72
C GLU A 169 23.51 -12.72 -23.49
N LEU A 170 22.75 -13.30 -24.43
CA LEU A 170 21.28 -13.40 -24.39
C LEU A 170 20.84 -14.82 -24.76
N LYS A 171 19.75 -15.30 -24.13
CA LYS A 171 19.10 -16.57 -24.46
C LYS A 171 17.61 -16.35 -24.76
N PRO A 172 17.06 -16.95 -25.84
CA PRO A 172 17.64 -18.01 -26.69
C PRO A 172 18.37 -17.55 -27.97
N LYS A 173 18.45 -16.24 -28.25
CA LYS A 173 19.13 -15.67 -29.45
C LYS A 173 19.82 -14.36 -29.10
N ASP A 174 20.68 -13.88 -30.00
CA ASP A 174 21.39 -12.59 -29.89
C ASP A 174 20.48 -11.35 -29.87
N ALA A 175 19.19 -11.53 -30.12
CA ALA A 175 18.16 -10.51 -29.90
C ALA A 175 16.89 -11.17 -29.38
N VAL A 176 16.31 -10.58 -28.33
CA VAL A 176 15.12 -11.12 -27.62
C VAL A 176 14.12 -10.02 -27.29
N SER A 177 12.84 -10.40 -27.22
CA SER A 177 11.75 -9.59 -26.67
C SER A 177 11.67 -9.82 -25.15
N ILE A 178 11.61 -8.75 -24.37
CA ILE A 178 11.52 -8.78 -22.91
C ILE A 178 10.17 -8.27 -22.36
N THR A 179 9.22 -7.93 -23.25
CA THR A 179 7.84 -7.62 -22.87
C THR A 179 7.10 -8.87 -22.41
N ASP A 180 6.48 -8.80 -21.23
CA ASP A 180 5.75 -9.90 -20.58
C ASP A 180 6.56 -11.21 -20.51
N THR A 181 7.80 -11.09 -20.06
CA THR A 181 8.72 -12.21 -19.76
C THR A 181 9.36 -12.03 -18.39
N ASP A 182 9.51 -13.12 -17.66
CA ASP A 182 10.36 -13.18 -16.48
C ASP A 182 11.79 -13.51 -16.96
N LEU A 183 12.60 -12.47 -17.12
CA LEU A 183 13.97 -12.56 -17.64
C LEU A 183 14.96 -12.68 -16.47
N GLU A 184 15.70 -13.79 -16.40
CA GLU A 184 16.77 -13.94 -15.40
C GLU A 184 17.96 -13.04 -15.74
N VAL A 185 18.42 -12.21 -14.78
CA VAL A 185 19.53 -11.28 -14.95
C VAL A 185 20.75 -11.73 -14.15
N ASP A 186 21.81 -12.14 -14.86
CA ASP A 186 23.13 -12.40 -14.28
C ASP A 186 24.10 -11.23 -14.51
N ILE A 187 25.03 -11.00 -13.59
CA ILE A 187 25.97 -9.87 -13.63
C ILE A 187 27.42 -10.35 -13.55
N GLU A 188 28.20 -9.99 -14.56
CA GLU A 188 29.63 -10.25 -14.62
C GLU A 188 30.41 -9.30 -13.71
N ALA A 189 31.29 -9.84 -12.86
CA ALA A 189 32.18 -9.02 -12.03
C ALA A 189 33.25 -8.32 -12.91
N ALA A 190 33.55 -7.06 -12.59
CA ALA A 190 34.56 -6.27 -13.31
C ALA A 190 36.00 -6.77 -13.03
N GLU A 191 36.83 -6.82 -14.08
CA GLU A 191 38.12 -7.52 -14.09
C GLU A 191 39.22 -6.90 -13.21
N GLU A 192 39.06 -5.65 -12.74
CA GLU A 192 40.05 -4.95 -11.91
C GLU A 192 40.26 -5.59 -10.52
N GLN A 193 39.36 -6.49 -10.10
CA GLN A 193 39.39 -7.14 -8.78
C GLN A 193 40.58 -8.09 -8.56
N GLN A 194 41.17 -8.70 -9.61
CA GLN A 194 42.22 -9.72 -9.42
C GLN A 194 43.56 -9.19 -8.87
N GLN A 195 43.76 -7.87 -8.80
CA GLN A 195 45.02 -7.27 -8.31
C GLN A 195 44.90 -6.47 -7.01
N GLN A 196 43.70 -6.00 -6.62
CA GLN A 196 43.50 -5.26 -5.36
C GLN A 196 42.94 -6.13 -4.20
N GLU A 197 42.27 -7.25 -4.49
CA GLU A 197 41.65 -8.10 -3.45
C GLU A 197 42.63 -8.85 -2.53
N LYS A 198 43.95 -8.73 -2.74
CA LYS A 198 44.96 -9.40 -1.90
C LYS A 198 45.32 -8.69 -0.59
N ASN A 199 44.93 -7.43 -0.38
CA ASN A 199 45.40 -6.62 0.76
C ASN A 199 44.30 -5.96 1.63
N TRP A 200 43.01 -6.25 1.43
CA TRP A 200 41.95 -5.75 2.33
C TRP A 200 40.82 -6.77 2.48
N HIS A 201 40.55 -7.22 3.71
CA HIS A 201 39.37 -8.01 4.05
C HIS A 201 38.25 -7.09 4.54
N PRO A 202 37.11 -6.95 3.82
CA PRO A 202 35.92 -6.33 4.37
C PRO A 202 35.06 -7.39 5.07
N THR A 203 34.87 -7.26 6.39
CA THR A 203 33.92 -8.09 7.14
C THR A 203 32.50 -7.83 6.63
N SER A 204 31.95 -8.74 5.84
CA SER A 204 30.71 -8.56 5.09
C SER A 204 29.47 -9.09 5.81
N GLU A 205 29.31 -8.74 7.08
CA GLU A 205 28.07 -8.92 7.83
C GLU A 205 27.63 -7.58 8.43
N PRO A 206 26.32 -7.25 8.42
CA PRO A 206 25.84 -6.04 9.09
C PRO A 206 26.08 -6.18 10.59
N VAL A 207 26.82 -5.25 11.19
CA VAL A 207 27.02 -5.23 12.64
C VAL A 207 25.67 -4.92 13.30
N VAL A 208 25.08 -5.94 13.91
CA VAL A 208 23.81 -5.84 14.63
C VAL A 208 24.09 -5.48 16.07
N ILE A 209 23.46 -4.39 16.53
CA ILE A 209 23.58 -3.84 17.88
C ILE A 209 22.22 -3.96 18.58
N ARG A 210 22.21 -4.23 19.89
CA ARG A 210 21.02 -4.27 20.75
C ARG A 210 20.91 -3.00 21.59
N LEU A 211 19.75 -2.80 22.22
CA LEU A 211 19.59 -1.76 23.24
C LEU A 211 20.68 -1.88 24.33
N ASN A 212 21.19 -0.73 24.78
CA ASN A 212 22.23 -0.55 25.79
C ASN A 212 23.62 -1.12 25.43
N GLU A 213 23.84 -1.52 24.16
CA GLU A 213 25.17 -1.81 23.64
C GLU A 213 25.83 -0.53 23.09
N SER A 214 27.13 -0.39 23.30
CA SER A 214 27.94 0.74 22.81
C SER A 214 29.02 0.27 21.83
N GLN A 215 29.48 1.19 21.00
CA GLN A 215 30.65 1.05 20.13
C GLN A 215 31.64 2.16 20.50
N SER A 216 32.93 1.84 20.51
CA SER A 216 34.00 2.80 20.82
C SER A 216 35.11 2.74 19.77
N ASN A 217 35.86 3.83 19.63
CA ASN A 217 36.94 3.95 18.64
C ASN A 217 36.49 3.65 17.20
N VAL A 218 35.30 4.13 16.81
CA VAL A 218 34.76 3.91 15.46
C VAL A 218 35.38 4.93 14.50
N GLU A 219 36.25 4.45 13.61
CA GLU A 219 36.87 5.27 12.56
C GLU A 219 35.96 5.40 11.33
N VAL A 220 35.65 6.66 10.98
CA VAL A 220 34.89 7.05 9.80
C VAL A 220 35.75 7.94 8.90
N PRO A 221 36.21 7.45 7.72
CA PRO A 221 36.99 8.26 6.79
C PRO A 221 36.19 9.39 6.14
N TYR A 222 36.89 10.39 5.61
CA TYR A 222 36.31 11.50 4.85
C TYR A 222 35.31 11.05 3.78
N LYS A 223 34.14 11.70 3.75
CA LYS A 223 33.03 11.47 2.81
C LYS A 223 32.59 10.01 2.70
N SER A 224 32.93 9.20 3.71
CA SER A 224 32.67 7.77 3.74
C SER A 224 31.60 7.46 4.78
N TYR A 225 30.84 6.40 4.53
CA TYR A 225 29.77 5.95 5.40
C TYR A 225 30.13 4.65 6.11
N ARG A 226 29.74 4.55 7.38
CA ARG A 226 29.67 3.28 8.13
C ARG A 226 28.22 3.04 8.55
N TYR A 227 27.78 1.78 8.56
CA TYR A 227 26.38 1.41 8.77
C TYR A 227 26.23 0.34 9.84
N TRP A 228 25.18 0.48 10.66
CA TRP A 228 24.78 -0.50 11.69
C TRP A 228 23.29 -0.77 11.64
N THR A 229 22.90 -1.94 12.16
CA THR A 229 21.50 -2.33 12.30
C THR A 229 21.18 -2.47 13.79
N VAL A 230 20.31 -1.63 14.32
CA VAL A 230 19.91 -1.62 15.73
C VAL A 230 18.57 -2.33 15.86
N LYS A 231 18.51 -3.35 16.73
CA LYS A 231 17.25 -4.07 17.04
C LYS A 231 16.63 -3.53 18.32
N ILE A 232 15.36 -3.14 18.22
CA ILE A 232 14.62 -2.42 19.26
C ILE A 232 13.28 -3.13 19.49
N PRO A 233 12.81 -3.32 20.73
CA PRO A 233 11.46 -3.82 20.98
C PRO A 233 10.39 -2.85 20.44
N GLN A 234 9.27 -3.38 19.97
CA GLN A 234 8.21 -2.54 19.39
C GLN A 234 7.63 -1.57 20.44
N SER A 235 7.40 -0.32 20.03
CA SER A 235 6.80 0.77 20.83
C SER A 235 7.59 1.26 22.05
N ILE A 236 8.93 1.32 21.92
CA ILE A 236 9.83 1.97 22.88
C ILE A 236 10.39 3.29 22.28
N SER A 237 10.63 4.30 23.13
CA SER A 237 11.39 5.52 22.77
C SER A 237 12.87 5.30 23.03
N VAL A 238 13.73 5.76 22.12
CA VAL A 238 15.17 5.43 22.13
C VAL A 238 16.03 6.67 21.90
N LYS A 239 17.09 6.79 22.72
CA LYS A 239 18.09 7.86 22.68
C LYS A 239 19.40 7.31 22.09
N LEU A 240 19.82 7.82 20.93
CA LEU A 240 21.15 7.57 20.39
C LEU A 240 22.07 8.69 20.85
N VAL A 241 23.18 8.35 21.51
CA VAL A 241 24.20 9.31 21.99
C VAL A 241 25.53 9.01 21.33
N LEU A 242 26.17 10.04 20.77
CA LEU A 242 27.46 9.99 20.08
C LEU A 242 28.43 10.98 20.73
N ASN A 243 29.62 10.51 21.06
CA ASN A 243 30.74 11.29 21.59
C ASN A 243 31.88 11.28 20.58
N ILE A 244 32.18 12.43 20.00
CA ILE A 244 33.19 12.60 18.96
C ILE A 244 34.52 12.91 19.64
N GLU A 245 35.45 11.97 19.52
CA GLU A 245 36.77 12.03 20.15
C GLU A 245 37.77 12.78 19.27
N ALA A 246 37.59 12.70 17.94
CA ALA A 246 38.33 13.46 16.95
C ALA A 246 37.50 13.66 15.67
N GLY A 247 37.78 14.73 14.93
CA GLY A 247 37.14 15.01 13.64
C GLY A 247 35.74 15.62 13.75
N ASP A 248 34.82 15.21 12.88
CA ASP A 248 33.44 15.69 12.80
C ASP A 248 32.56 14.59 12.16
N ILE A 249 31.48 14.19 12.85
CA ILE A 249 30.56 13.05 12.67
C ILE A 249 30.22 12.71 11.20
N ASP A 250 29.00 12.78 10.65
CA ASP A 250 27.65 13.04 11.19
C ASP A 250 26.86 11.76 11.49
N VAL A 251 25.62 11.88 11.97
CA VAL A 251 24.70 10.74 12.20
C VAL A 251 23.34 10.90 11.52
N VAL A 252 22.93 9.83 10.83
CA VAL A 252 21.64 9.70 10.14
C VAL A 252 20.97 8.35 10.48
N VAL A 253 19.65 8.33 10.61
CA VAL A 253 18.88 7.15 11.03
C VAL A 253 17.63 6.98 10.16
N SER A 254 17.28 5.74 9.82
CA SER A 254 16.03 5.39 9.15
C SER A 254 15.50 4.03 9.59
N SER A 255 14.17 3.89 9.65
CA SER A 255 13.45 2.62 9.84
C SER A 255 13.19 1.87 8.53
N GLN A 256 13.15 2.58 7.39
CA GLN A 256 12.85 2.03 6.07
C GLN A 256 14.12 1.70 5.28
N GLU A 257 15.16 2.53 5.38
CA GLU A 257 16.32 2.47 4.48
C GLU A 257 17.54 1.83 5.13
N LYS A 258 18.00 0.70 4.56
CA LYS A 258 19.14 -0.08 5.08
C LYS A 258 20.48 0.66 5.09
N LYS A 259 20.59 1.73 4.31
CA LYS A 259 21.76 2.60 4.17
C LYS A 259 21.28 4.06 4.11
N PRO A 260 20.99 4.69 5.26
CA PRO A 260 20.58 6.10 5.30
C PRO A 260 21.77 7.01 4.96
N THR A 261 21.51 8.10 4.25
CA THR A 261 22.52 9.08 3.80
C THR A 261 22.14 10.48 4.23
N VAL A 262 23.04 11.47 4.17
CA VAL A 262 22.74 12.88 4.55
C VAL A 262 21.63 13.52 3.72
N ASP A 263 21.30 12.96 2.56
CA ASP A 263 20.16 13.36 1.73
C ASP A 263 18.94 12.42 1.87
N ARG A 264 19.02 11.35 2.66
CA ARG A 264 17.98 10.32 2.76
C ARG A 264 17.95 9.64 4.13
N PHE A 265 17.32 10.32 5.09
CA PHE A 265 17.13 9.88 6.47
C PHE A 265 15.71 10.20 6.98
N GLU A 266 15.35 9.66 8.15
CA GLU A 266 14.14 10.03 8.90
C GLU A 266 14.47 10.88 10.14
N TRP A 267 15.60 10.59 10.81
CA TRP A 267 16.18 11.40 11.88
C TRP A 267 17.67 11.63 11.63
N ALA A 268 18.23 12.75 12.06
CA ALA A 268 19.65 13.05 11.93
C ALA A 268 20.13 14.02 13.03
N SER A 269 21.44 14.04 13.26
CA SER A 269 22.13 15.16 13.91
C SER A 269 23.36 15.52 13.10
N LEU A 270 23.25 16.69 12.43
CA LEU A 270 24.21 17.23 11.47
C LEU A 270 24.98 18.44 12.03
N SER A 271 24.87 18.71 13.34
CA SER A 271 25.61 19.79 13.99
C SER A 271 27.12 19.50 14.00
N SER A 272 27.92 20.45 14.49
CA SER A 272 29.36 20.23 14.71
C SER A 272 29.70 19.85 16.16
N ASP A 273 28.69 19.72 17.03
CA ASP A 273 28.89 19.52 18.46
C ASP A 273 29.63 18.20 18.74
N SER A 274 30.42 18.19 19.81
CA SER A 274 31.21 17.02 20.23
C SER A 274 30.36 15.91 20.82
N GLU A 275 29.25 16.24 21.48
CA GLU A 275 28.21 15.30 21.88
C GLU A 275 26.99 15.50 20.99
N ARG A 276 26.40 14.42 20.47
CA ARG A 276 25.20 14.47 19.63
C ARG A 276 24.19 13.46 20.10
N THR A 277 22.97 13.94 20.31
CA THR A 277 21.83 13.11 20.73
C THR A 277 20.74 13.13 19.67
N ILE A 278 20.19 11.96 19.33
CA ILE A 278 18.93 11.81 18.60
C ILE A 278 17.95 11.07 19.51
N ARG A 279 16.80 11.68 19.80
CA ARG A 279 15.65 11.00 20.42
C ARG A 279 14.68 10.53 19.33
N ILE A 280 14.23 9.28 19.43
CA ILE A 280 13.30 8.64 18.50
C ILE A 280 12.11 8.12 19.30
N ASP A 281 11.00 8.85 19.23
CA ASP A 281 9.76 8.45 19.90
C ASP A 281 9.00 7.38 19.14
N ASN A 282 8.63 6.29 19.84
CA ASN A 282 7.75 5.21 19.36
C ASN A 282 8.14 4.71 17.95
N ALA A 283 9.30 4.06 17.85
CA ALA A 283 9.87 3.62 16.57
C ALA A 283 8.87 2.75 15.76
N PRO A 284 8.68 3.03 14.45
CA PRO A 284 7.66 2.37 13.62
C PRO A 284 8.03 0.94 13.17
N SER A 285 9.22 0.47 13.54
CA SER A 285 9.83 -0.80 13.13
C SER A 285 10.59 -1.40 14.33
N ASP A 286 10.75 -2.72 14.35
CA ASP A 286 11.62 -3.43 15.31
C ASP A 286 13.13 -3.27 15.00
N THR A 287 13.43 -2.61 13.88
CA THR A 287 14.77 -2.47 13.33
C THR A 287 14.98 -1.04 12.85
N LEU A 288 16.04 -0.39 13.33
CA LEU A 288 16.55 0.88 12.81
C LEU A 288 17.91 0.68 12.15
N TYR A 289 18.17 1.46 11.10
CA TYR A 289 19.45 1.53 10.41
C TYR A 289 20.11 2.85 10.74
N VAL A 290 21.36 2.79 11.21
CA VAL A 290 22.16 3.96 11.60
C VAL A 290 23.32 4.09 10.63
N GLY A 291 23.51 5.28 10.07
CA GLY A 291 24.63 5.65 9.21
C GLY A 291 25.46 6.76 9.87
N LEU A 292 26.80 6.61 9.85
CA LEU A 292 27.74 7.63 10.29
C LEU A 292 28.56 8.12 9.08
N HIS A 293 28.70 9.45 8.90
CA HIS A 293 29.19 10.07 7.65
C HIS A 293 30.33 11.08 7.88
N GLY A 294 31.59 10.65 7.75
CA GLY A 294 32.79 11.44 8.08
C GLY A 294 32.89 12.79 7.35
N TYR A 295 32.71 13.92 8.04
CA TYR A 295 32.83 15.24 7.41
C TYR A 295 34.29 15.74 7.32
N LYS A 296 35.18 15.34 8.24
CA LYS A 296 36.62 15.69 8.25
C LYS A 296 37.52 14.52 7.83
N GLU A 297 38.80 14.80 7.55
CA GLU A 297 39.76 13.82 7.00
C GLU A 297 39.89 12.53 7.82
N TYR A 298 39.88 12.68 9.15
CA TYR A 298 39.95 11.58 10.10
C TYR A 298 39.03 11.87 11.28
N SER A 299 38.02 11.00 11.48
CA SER A 299 37.05 11.17 12.56
C SER A 299 36.90 9.87 13.37
N ILE A 300 36.93 10.00 14.70
CA ILE A 300 36.73 8.93 15.68
C ILE A 300 35.52 9.27 16.53
N VAL A 301 34.62 8.29 16.71
CA VAL A 301 33.44 8.42 17.57
C VAL A 301 33.26 7.18 18.45
N SER A 302 32.78 7.40 19.68
CA SER A 302 32.10 6.37 20.46
C SER A 302 30.60 6.68 20.51
N TRP A 303 29.75 5.67 20.36
CA TRP A 303 28.30 5.85 20.34
C TRP A 303 27.55 4.70 21.00
N ARG A 304 26.33 4.98 21.45
CA ARG A 304 25.48 4.02 22.17
C ARG A 304 24.00 4.27 21.89
N VAL A 305 23.21 3.22 22.13
CA VAL A 305 21.75 3.24 22.02
C VAL A 305 21.18 2.98 23.40
N GLU A 306 20.41 3.93 23.95
CA GLU A 306 19.82 3.84 25.29
C GLU A 306 18.29 3.88 25.21
N GLU A 307 17.62 3.23 26.15
CA GLU A 307 16.17 3.41 26.35
C GLU A 307 15.91 4.85 26.85
N ASP A 308 14.98 5.57 26.22
CA ASP A 308 14.60 6.91 26.66
C ASP A 308 13.42 6.74 27.63
N ASP A 309 13.73 6.59 28.93
CA ASP A 309 12.80 6.31 30.04
C ASP A 309 11.74 7.42 30.28
N GLY A 310 11.61 8.39 29.37
CA GLY A 310 10.74 9.56 29.51
C GLY A 310 11.19 10.54 30.60
N SER A 311 12.26 10.22 31.34
CA SER A 311 13.00 11.19 32.13
C SER A 311 13.62 12.19 31.17
N MET A 312 13.03 13.39 31.12
CA MET A 312 13.77 14.57 30.72
C MET A 312 14.98 14.67 31.64
N GLU A 313 16.13 14.20 31.16
CA GLU A 313 17.39 14.88 31.39
C GLU A 313 17.22 16.28 30.81
N VAL A 314 16.65 17.14 31.66
CA VAL A 314 16.92 18.58 31.62
C VAL A 314 18.43 18.69 31.67
N ASP A 315 19.01 19.47 30.77
CA ASP A 315 20.43 19.78 30.82
C ASP A 315 20.78 20.34 32.21
N ASP A 316 21.47 19.53 33.03
CA ASP A 316 21.73 19.82 34.44
C ASP A 316 22.82 20.91 34.60
N ASN A 317 23.17 21.61 33.51
CA ASN A 317 23.82 22.93 33.53
C ASN A 317 22.85 24.13 33.64
N VAL A 318 21.52 23.90 33.74
CA VAL A 318 20.57 24.95 34.19
C VAL A 318 19.72 24.45 35.37
N ASN A 319 20.41 23.89 36.37
CA ASN A 319 19.82 23.58 37.68
C ASN A 319 20.64 24.18 38.84
N GLU A 320 21.08 25.43 38.67
CA GLU A 320 20.93 26.31 39.82
C GLU A 320 19.45 26.28 40.21
N LYS A 321 19.17 25.80 41.44
CA LYS A 321 17.89 26.03 42.11
C LYS A 321 17.49 27.50 41.89
N PRO A 322 16.19 27.85 41.91
CA PRO A 322 15.80 29.24 42.08
C PRO A 322 16.27 29.73 43.47
N GLU A 323 17.54 30.10 43.57
CA GLU A 323 18.08 30.91 44.66
C GLU A 323 17.22 32.16 44.69
N SER A 324 16.67 32.47 45.86
CA SER A 324 15.70 33.55 45.99
C SER A 324 16.22 34.82 45.32
N THR A 325 15.42 35.40 44.43
CA THR A 325 15.74 36.64 43.72
C THR A 325 15.74 37.87 44.65
N GLU A 326 15.65 37.64 45.96
CA GLU A 326 15.78 38.62 47.01
C GLU A 326 17.23 39.13 47.08
N ASN A 327 17.41 40.40 46.71
CA ASN A 327 18.69 41.12 46.70
C ASN A 327 19.71 40.66 45.62
N LYS A 328 19.23 40.17 44.46
CA LYS A 328 20.06 39.97 43.25
C LYS A 328 19.69 40.96 42.14
N VAL A 329 20.71 41.49 41.46
CA VAL A 329 20.60 42.40 40.30
C VAL A 329 21.38 41.79 39.13
N GLN A 330 20.83 41.90 37.92
CA GLN A 330 21.47 41.40 36.71
C GLN A 330 22.58 42.36 36.23
N CYS A 331 23.77 41.84 35.93
CA CYS A 331 24.86 42.65 35.37
C CYS A 331 24.54 43.15 33.96
N LYS A 332 24.80 44.43 33.69
CA LYS A 332 24.59 45.06 32.38
C LYS A 332 25.53 44.61 31.27
N ASN A 333 26.61 43.87 31.58
CA ASN A 333 27.64 43.45 30.62
C ASN A 333 27.65 41.95 30.31
N CYS A 334 27.46 41.10 31.34
CA CYS A 334 27.45 39.64 31.17
C CYS A 334 26.07 39.00 31.40
N HIS A 335 25.05 39.78 31.75
CA HIS A 335 23.68 39.30 32.02
C HIS A 335 23.54 38.25 33.13
N ALA A 336 24.60 37.97 33.90
CA ALA A 336 24.56 37.11 35.08
C ALA A 336 23.84 37.78 36.26
N TRP A 337 23.14 36.99 37.09
CA TRP A 337 22.45 37.44 38.30
C TRP A 337 23.42 37.47 39.49
N ILE A 338 23.71 38.66 40.02
CA ILE A 338 24.70 38.88 41.08
C ILE A 338 24.04 39.53 42.29
N LEU A 339 24.50 39.21 43.50
CA LEU A 339 24.02 39.87 44.72
C LEU A 339 24.26 41.38 44.65
N GLU A 340 23.25 42.17 44.98
CA GLU A 340 23.23 43.63 44.85
C GLU A 340 24.42 44.31 45.54
N ARG A 341 24.77 43.84 46.75
CA ARG A 341 25.94 44.29 47.52
C ARG A 341 27.31 44.11 46.82
N THR A 342 27.38 43.26 45.79
CA THR A 342 28.61 42.94 45.04
C THR A 342 28.57 43.34 43.58
N VAL A 343 27.44 43.86 43.07
CA VAL A 343 27.26 44.15 41.64
C VAL A 343 28.29 45.14 41.11
N LEU A 344 28.63 46.19 41.87
CA LEU A 344 29.63 47.20 41.49
C LEU A 344 31.05 46.62 41.33
N LEU A 345 31.43 45.68 42.19
CA LEU A 345 32.72 44.98 42.10
C LEU A 345 32.74 44.01 40.93
N HIS A 346 31.65 43.28 40.71
CA HIS A 346 31.50 42.40 39.56
C HIS A 346 31.53 43.18 38.24
N GLU A 347 30.72 44.25 38.10
CA GLU A 347 30.69 45.09 36.89
C GLU A 347 32.08 45.64 36.58
N GLY A 348 32.81 46.16 37.58
CA GLY A 348 34.19 46.63 37.40
C GLY A 348 35.16 45.55 36.88
N PHE A 349 35.03 44.29 37.31
CA PHE A 349 35.85 43.18 36.80
C PHE A 349 35.36 42.69 35.43
N CYS A 350 34.04 42.59 35.26
CA CYS A 350 33.37 42.09 34.07
C CYS A 350 33.60 43.02 32.87
N TYR A 351 33.44 44.34 33.01
CA TYR A 351 33.76 45.30 31.95
C TYR A 351 35.25 45.31 31.56
N ARG A 352 36.15 44.89 32.46
CA ARG A 352 37.59 44.78 32.15
C ARG A 352 37.93 43.50 31.40
N ASN A 353 37.36 42.37 31.80
CA ASN A 353 37.79 41.04 31.32
C ASN A 353 36.84 40.39 30.31
N ASN A 354 35.58 40.78 30.28
CA ASN A 354 34.54 40.16 29.45
C ASN A 354 33.97 41.16 28.44
N VAL A 355 33.51 40.64 27.30
CA VAL A 355 32.85 41.39 26.23
C VAL A 355 31.65 40.57 25.71
N PRO A 356 30.43 41.14 25.68
CA PRO A 356 29.31 40.50 25.01
C PRO A 356 29.54 40.48 23.49
N CYS A 357 28.97 39.50 22.79
CA CYS A 357 29.09 39.45 21.34
C CYS A 357 28.58 40.75 20.68
N PRO A 358 29.36 41.40 19.78
CA PRO A 358 28.95 42.63 19.10
C PRO A 358 27.64 42.51 18.29
N TRP A 359 27.27 41.29 17.88
CA TRP A 359 26.04 41.00 17.13
C TRP A 359 24.82 40.75 18.03
N GLY A 360 24.97 40.76 19.36
CA GLY A 360 23.85 40.71 20.30
C GLY A 360 23.23 39.33 20.57
N CYS A 361 23.89 38.22 20.23
CA CYS A 361 23.38 36.85 20.46
C CYS A 361 23.37 36.38 21.93
N GLY A 362 23.62 37.28 22.91
CA GLY A 362 23.64 36.95 24.33
C GLY A 362 24.88 36.20 24.83
N LYS A 363 25.75 35.66 23.96
CA LYS A 363 27.03 35.04 24.36
C LYS A 363 28.03 36.10 24.85
N VAL A 364 28.79 35.77 25.89
CA VAL A 364 29.74 36.66 26.57
C VAL A 364 31.09 35.97 26.66
N PHE A 365 32.12 36.58 26.08
CA PHE A 365 33.45 35.99 25.95
C PHE A 365 34.48 36.76 26.79
N LYS A 366 35.63 36.15 27.06
CA LYS A 366 36.77 36.86 27.63
C LYS A 366 37.44 37.72 26.54
N LYS A 367 37.87 38.93 26.87
CA LYS A 367 38.57 39.82 25.93
C LYS A 367 39.91 39.19 25.51
N GLY A 368 40.14 39.08 24.20
CA GLY A 368 41.33 38.43 23.64
C GLY A 368 41.35 36.90 23.83
N SER A 369 40.18 36.26 23.95
CA SER A 369 40.07 34.79 23.89
C SER A 369 39.90 34.30 22.45
N GLU A 370 40.50 33.16 22.15
CA GLU A 370 40.34 32.46 20.86
C GLU A 370 38.86 32.13 20.57
N GLU A 371 38.07 31.86 21.61
CA GLU A 371 36.61 31.67 21.53
C GLU A 371 35.87 32.86 20.92
N LEU A 372 36.30 34.10 21.21
CA LEU A 372 35.72 35.32 20.64
C LEU A 372 36.16 35.52 19.18
N GLU A 373 37.42 35.23 18.87
CA GLU A 373 37.98 35.38 17.52
C GLU A 373 37.40 34.35 16.54
N LYS A 374 37.14 33.13 17.03
CA LYS A 374 36.45 32.06 16.28
C LYS A 374 34.94 32.17 16.33
N HIS A 375 34.33 33.11 17.06
CA HIS A 375 32.88 33.21 17.12
C HIS A 375 32.29 33.71 15.79
N TRP A 376 31.35 32.96 15.22
CA TRP A 376 30.75 33.27 13.92
C TRP A 376 29.21 33.27 13.95
N HIS A 377 28.62 34.08 13.07
CA HIS A 377 27.19 34.24 12.84
C HIS A 377 26.87 34.02 11.36
N CYS A 378 25.80 33.26 11.09
CA CYS A 378 25.25 33.21 9.74
C CYS A 378 24.62 34.57 9.36
N ASP A 379 24.79 34.97 8.10
CA ASP A 379 24.16 36.16 7.51
C ASP A 379 22.74 35.89 6.99
N GLN A 380 22.37 34.61 6.86
CA GLN A 380 21.11 34.13 6.29
C GLN A 380 20.18 33.45 7.31
N CYS A 381 20.63 33.20 8.54
CA CYS A 381 19.79 32.67 9.62
C CYS A 381 20.34 33.04 11.02
N GLU A 382 19.59 32.72 12.08
CA GLU A 382 19.95 33.06 13.47
C GLU A 382 21.04 32.14 14.09
N HIS A 383 21.65 31.26 13.29
CA HIS A 383 22.65 30.31 13.79
C HIS A 383 23.95 31.00 14.22
N THR A 384 24.51 30.53 15.33
CA THR A 384 25.81 30.97 15.84
C THR A 384 26.68 29.76 16.17
N GLY A 385 27.92 29.78 15.72
CA GLY A 385 28.86 28.67 15.85
C GLY A 385 30.30 29.15 15.93
N THR A 386 31.24 28.28 15.58
CA THR A 386 32.64 28.66 15.35
C THR A 386 32.91 28.92 13.87
N THR A 387 34.03 29.58 13.55
CA THR A 387 34.52 29.75 12.18
C THR A 387 34.77 28.42 11.47
N ASP A 388 35.10 27.38 12.22
CA ASP A 388 35.44 26.05 11.70
C ASP A 388 34.19 25.28 11.26
N ASP A 389 33.00 25.69 11.75
CA ASP A 389 31.68 25.12 11.42
C ASP A 389 31.00 25.84 10.25
N LYS A 390 31.52 27.02 9.88
CA LYS A 390 30.90 27.93 8.92
C LYS A 390 30.64 27.26 7.57
N ASP A 391 31.64 26.61 7.02
CA ASP A 391 31.56 26.04 5.67
C ASP A 391 30.54 24.89 5.64
N LYS A 392 30.54 24.03 6.67
CA LYS A 392 29.54 22.96 6.86
C LYS A 392 28.14 23.52 7.00
N HIS A 393 27.94 24.56 7.82
CA HIS A 393 26.64 25.19 8.01
C HIS A 393 26.10 25.76 6.69
N ILE A 394 26.93 26.48 5.93
CA ILE A 394 26.55 27.03 4.62
C ILE A 394 26.25 25.88 3.64
N GLU A 395 27.11 24.86 3.57
CA GLU A 395 26.90 23.67 2.73
C GLU A 395 25.57 22.97 3.06
N TYR A 396 25.22 22.81 4.33
CA TYR A 396 24.11 21.96 4.76
C TYR A 396 22.77 22.69 4.75
N TYR A 397 22.74 23.96 5.14
CA TYR A 397 21.51 24.74 5.35
C TYR A 397 21.24 25.83 4.29
N HIS A 398 22.26 26.29 3.57
CA HIS A 398 22.13 27.43 2.64
C HIS A 398 22.40 27.08 1.17
N THR A 399 23.29 26.13 0.87
CA THR A 399 23.56 25.70 -0.50
C THR A 399 22.33 25.00 -1.12
N PRO A 400 21.81 25.45 -2.27
CA PRO A 400 20.67 24.82 -2.93
C PRO A 400 20.96 23.39 -3.41
N LYS A 401 20.03 22.47 -3.14
CA LYS A 401 20.10 21.05 -3.46
C LYS A 401 18.81 20.64 -4.18
N THR A 402 18.94 20.18 -5.42
CA THR A 402 17.80 19.71 -6.22
C THR A 402 17.63 18.20 -6.05
N CYS A 403 16.39 17.76 -5.86
CA CYS A 403 16.05 16.35 -5.82
C CYS A 403 16.11 15.72 -7.22
N VAL A 404 16.45 14.44 -7.28
CA VAL A 404 16.56 13.62 -8.51
C VAL A 404 15.30 13.61 -9.37
N CYS A 405 14.13 13.85 -8.77
CA CYS A 405 12.87 13.94 -9.48
C CYS A 405 12.66 15.27 -10.22
N ASP A 406 13.62 16.20 -10.12
CA ASP A 406 13.65 17.52 -10.78
C ASP A 406 12.44 18.45 -10.46
N THR A 407 11.57 18.05 -9.53
CA THR A 407 10.37 18.79 -9.09
C THR A 407 10.51 19.46 -7.71
N PHE A 408 11.63 19.30 -7.02
CA PHE A 408 11.85 19.87 -5.69
C PHE A 408 13.30 20.31 -5.48
N THR A 409 13.48 21.55 -5.00
CA THR A 409 14.78 22.13 -4.62
C THR A 409 14.68 22.71 -3.21
N SER A 410 15.68 22.44 -2.39
CA SER A 410 15.76 22.86 -0.99
C SER A 410 17.16 23.38 -0.67
N ASN A 411 17.28 24.37 0.21
CA ASN A 411 18.58 24.80 0.71
C ASN A 411 19.08 23.93 1.88
N THR A 412 18.17 23.23 2.59
CA THR A 412 18.50 22.34 3.71
C THR A 412 18.49 20.87 3.30
N TYR A 413 19.39 20.06 3.90
CA TYR A 413 19.32 18.60 3.80
C TYR A 413 18.05 18.03 4.43
N ASP A 414 17.57 18.57 5.55
CA ASP A 414 16.37 18.08 6.25
C ASP A 414 15.12 18.05 5.35
N ALA A 415 14.86 19.14 4.63
CA ALA A 415 13.69 19.22 3.75
C ALA A 415 13.87 18.37 2.48
N LEU A 416 15.11 18.16 2.01
CA LEU A 416 15.40 17.23 0.91
C LEU A 416 15.18 15.77 1.33
N ALA A 417 15.68 15.37 2.51
CA ALA A 417 15.51 14.04 3.07
C ALA A 417 14.03 13.73 3.34
N LYS A 418 13.28 14.69 3.90
CA LYS A 418 11.82 14.62 4.08
C LYS A 418 11.10 14.42 2.74
N HIS A 419 11.40 15.24 1.73
CA HIS A 419 10.82 15.06 0.40
C HIS A 419 11.15 13.67 -0.19
N LYS A 420 12.41 13.21 -0.11
CA LYS A 420 12.83 11.88 -0.60
C LYS A 420 12.17 10.71 0.15
N SER A 421 11.79 10.89 1.41
CA SER A 421 11.12 9.84 2.21
C SER A 421 9.58 9.87 2.14
N THR A 422 8.94 10.99 1.78
CA THR A 422 7.46 11.11 1.73
C THR A 422 6.87 11.30 0.32
N ASP A 423 7.42 12.23 -0.46
CA ASP A 423 6.72 12.85 -1.60
C ASP A 423 7.43 12.72 -2.96
N CYS A 424 8.67 12.28 -2.97
CA CYS A 424 9.45 12.10 -4.19
C CYS A 424 8.82 11.07 -5.14
N PRO A 425 8.51 11.43 -6.40
CA PRO A 425 8.05 10.48 -7.42
C PRO A 425 8.99 9.29 -7.64
N GLU A 426 10.30 9.50 -7.46
CA GLU A 426 11.35 8.48 -7.60
C GLU A 426 11.53 7.61 -6.33
N LYS A 427 10.75 7.84 -5.26
CA LYS A 427 10.78 6.94 -4.09
C LYS A 427 10.29 5.55 -4.51
N MET A 428 11.07 4.51 -4.23
CA MET A 428 10.62 3.14 -4.43
C MET A 428 9.61 2.75 -3.34
N ILE A 429 8.49 2.15 -3.76
CA ILE A 429 7.45 1.61 -2.89
C ILE A 429 7.09 0.18 -3.32
N VAL A 430 6.69 -0.66 -2.38
CA VAL A 430 6.02 -1.92 -2.72
C VAL A 430 4.56 -1.61 -2.98
N CYS A 431 4.11 -1.74 -4.23
CA CYS A 431 2.74 -1.38 -4.60
C CYS A 431 1.72 -2.26 -3.85
N ARG A 432 0.68 -1.62 -3.28
CA ARG A 432 -0.42 -2.29 -2.56
C ARG A 432 -1.20 -3.33 -3.38
N TYR A 433 -1.11 -3.30 -4.71
CA TYR A 433 -1.96 -4.09 -5.62
C TYR A 433 -1.22 -5.15 -6.44
N CYS A 434 0.04 -4.91 -6.83
CA CYS A 434 0.87 -5.92 -7.51
C CYS A 434 2.01 -6.47 -6.65
N HIS A 435 2.25 -5.91 -5.47
CA HIS A 435 3.31 -6.31 -4.52
C HIS A 435 4.73 -6.28 -5.12
N THR A 436 4.92 -5.61 -6.26
CA THR A 436 6.21 -5.37 -6.89
C THR A 436 6.83 -4.07 -6.35
N LEU A 437 8.15 -4.00 -6.27
CA LEU A 437 8.91 -2.80 -5.94
C LEU A 437 8.95 -1.88 -7.17
N THR A 438 8.36 -0.68 -7.07
CA THR A 438 8.19 0.26 -8.19
C THR A 438 8.37 1.70 -7.71
N ALA A 439 8.75 2.62 -8.61
CA ALA A 439 8.71 4.05 -8.29
C ALA A 439 7.28 4.48 -7.91
N GLN A 440 7.16 5.35 -6.90
CA GLN A 440 5.90 5.89 -6.38
C GLN A 440 5.14 6.66 -7.46
N GLY A 441 5.89 7.37 -8.32
CA GLY A 441 5.40 8.22 -9.38
C GLY A 441 4.73 9.49 -8.86
N VAL A 442 4.34 10.37 -9.80
CA VAL A 442 3.68 11.63 -9.48
C VAL A 442 2.34 11.43 -8.75
N VAL A 443 1.88 12.49 -8.08
CA VAL A 443 0.55 12.54 -7.45
C VAL A 443 -0.53 12.20 -8.49
N SER A 444 -1.49 11.36 -8.11
CA SER A 444 -2.59 10.97 -8.99
C SER A 444 -3.39 12.18 -9.48
N LEU A 445 -3.71 12.18 -10.78
CA LEU A 445 -4.55 13.20 -11.41
C LEU A 445 -6.01 13.10 -10.93
N ASP A 446 -6.50 11.88 -10.66
CA ASP A 446 -7.81 11.65 -10.05
C ASP A 446 -7.84 12.14 -8.60
N ALA A 447 -8.79 13.04 -8.31
CA ALA A 447 -9.02 13.58 -6.97
C ALA A 447 -9.44 12.51 -5.96
N ARG A 448 -10.15 11.46 -6.40
CA ARG A 448 -10.55 10.35 -5.52
C ARG A 448 -9.33 9.54 -5.07
N ASP A 449 -8.46 9.18 -6.01
CA ASP A 449 -7.24 8.44 -5.71
C ASP A 449 -6.28 9.24 -4.84
N ARG A 450 -6.20 10.57 -5.04
CA ARG A 450 -5.44 11.48 -4.17
C ARG A 450 -5.93 11.47 -2.72
N LEU A 451 -7.25 11.45 -2.51
CA LEU A 451 -7.85 11.33 -1.16
C LEU A 451 -7.52 10.00 -0.48
N LEU A 452 -7.37 8.92 -1.26
CA LEU A 452 -6.96 7.59 -0.80
C LEU A 452 -5.44 7.46 -0.59
N GLY A 453 -4.67 8.53 -0.80
CA GLY A 453 -3.22 8.55 -0.73
C GLY A 453 -2.52 7.76 -1.85
N LEU A 454 -3.26 7.38 -2.90
CA LEU A 454 -2.71 6.63 -4.03
C LEU A 454 -1.92 7.56 -4.95
N ARG A 455 -0.75 7.12 -5.37
CA ARG A 455 0.10 7.79 -6.37
C ARG A 455 -0.09 7.14 -7.74
N SER A 456 0.44 7.74 -8.80
CA SER A 456 0.14 7.36 -10.19
C SER A 456 0.32 5.87 -10.50
N HIS A 457 1.37 5.21 -10.01
CA HIS A 457 1.53 3.75 -10.21
C HIS A 457 0.41 2.96 -9.50
N GLU A 458 0.12 3.26 -8.23
CA GLU A 458 -0.92 2.57 -7.48
C GLU A 458 -2.33 2.85 -8.02
N SER A 459 -2.59 4.07 -8.48
CA SER A 459 -3.82 4.47 -9.17
C SER A 459 -4.04 3.63 -10.43
N TYR A 460 -3.02 3.51 -11.28
CA TYR A 460 -3.07 2.67 -12.49
C TYR A 460 -3.25 1.18 -12.14
N CYS A 461 -2.40 0.63 -11.27
CA CYS A 461 -2.45 -0.79 -10.92
C CYS A 461 -3.75 -1.17 -10.18
N GLY A 462 -4.26 -0.30 -9.31
CA GLY A 462 -5.53 -0.49 -8.60
C GLY A 462 -6.76 -0.33 -9.50
N SER A 463 -6.62 0.33 -10.65
CA SER A 463 -7.70 0.48 -11.65
C SER A 463 -7.86 -0.75 -12.55
N ARG A 464 -6.92 -1.71 -12.51
CA ARG A 464 -7.10 -3.04 -13.14
C ARG A 464 -8.34 -3.72 -12.57
N THR A 465 -9.07 -4.44 -13.41
CA THR A 465 -10.34 -5.07 -13.03
C THR A 465 -10.16 -6.54 -12.64
N ILE A 466 -10.97 -6.97 -11.66
CA ILE A 466 -11.14 -8.35 -11.21
C ILE A 466 -12.63 -8.69 -11.19
N THR A 467 -12.97 -9.97 -11.35
CA THR A 467 -14.37 -10.43 -11.35
C THR A 467 -14.84 -10.73 -9.92
N CYS A 468 -15.91 -10.07 -9.48
CA CYS A 468 -16.49 -10.34 -8.17
C CYS A 468 -17.20 -11.70 -8.15
N GLN A 469 -16.68 -12.67 -7.40
CA GLN A 469 -17.24 -14.02 -7.26
C GLN A 469 -18.69 -14.08 -6.73
N LYS A 470 -19.23 -12.98 -6.16
CA LYS A 470 -20.62 -12.90 -5.68
C LYS A 470 -21.63 -12.36 -6.69
N CYS A 471 -21.19 -11.67 -7.74
CA CYS A 471 -22.11 -11.11 -8.76
C CYS A 471 -21.60 -11.15 -10.20
N ASN A 472 -20.42 -11.73 -10.43
CA ASN A 472 -19.71 -11.85 -11.71
C ASN A 472 -19.49 -10.53 -12.46
N LYS A 473 -19.60 -9.39 -11.75
CA LYS A 473 -19.30 -8.07 -12.33
C LYS A 473 -17.80 -7.78 -12.27
N PRO A 474 -17.22 -7.20 -13.32
CA PRO A 474 -15.87 -6.65 -13.24
C PRO A 474 -15.86 -5.42 -12.32
N ILE A 475 -14.90 -5.36 -11.41
CA ILE A 475 -14.70 -4.26 -10.47
C ILE A 475 -13.22 -3.89 -10.42
N PRO A 476 -12.85 -2.61 -10.29
CA PRO A 476 -11.46 -2.22 -10.03
C PRO A 476 -10.95 -2.86 -8.73
N ILE A 477 -9.69 -3.29 -8.69
CA ILE A 477 -9.06 -3.86 -7.49
C ILE A 477 -9.14 -2.86 -6.31
N LYS A 478 -8.89 -1.56 -6.57
CA LYS A 478 -8.99 -0.50 -5.56
C LYS A 478 -10.38 -0.34 -4.93
N ASP A 479 -11.44 -0.80 -5.62
CA ASP A 479 -12.83 -0.69 -5.18
C ASP A 479 -13.39 -1.97 -4.51
N ILE A 480 -12.63 -3.06 -4.41
CA ILE A 480 -13.15 -4.34 -3.90
C ILE A 480 -13.73 -4.26 -2.48
N GLN A 481 -13.10 -3.50 -1.59
CA GLN A 481 -13.58 -3.34 -0.21
C GLN A 481 -14.92 -2.60 -0.15
N VAL A 482 -15.09 -1.55 -0.97
CA VAL A 482 -16.35 -0.80 -1.07
C VAL A 482 -17.44 -1.67 -1.70
N HIS A 483 -17.08 -2.43 -2.75
CA HIS A 483 -18.00 -3.37 -3.39
C HIS A 483 -18.46 -4.49 -2.45
N ALA A 484 -17.57 -5.01 -1.59
CA ALA A 484 -17.92 -5.98 -0.55
C ALA A 484 -18.91 -5.39 0.48
N LYS A 485 -18.71 -4.14 0.91
CA LYS A 485 -19.66 -3.42 1.78
C LYS A 485 -21.03 -3.23 1.12
N ILE A 486 -21.09 -2.96 -0.20
CA ILE A 486 -22.36 -2.88 -0.94
C ILE A 486 -23.10 -4.22 -0.93
N HIS A 487 -22.38 -5.35 -1.05
CA HIS A 487 -22.98 -6.68 -0.89
C HIS A 487 -23.54 -6.91 0.53
N GLU A 488 -22.84 -6.46 1.56
CA GLU A 488 -23.31 -6.57 2.94
C GLU A 488 -24.55 -5.71 3.21
N VAL A 489 -24.56 -4.45 2.78
CA VAL A 489 -25.74 -3.56 2.89
C VAL A 489 -26.95 -4.18 2.17
N LYS A 490 -26.75 -4.70 0.95
CA LYS A 490 -27.81 -5.39 0.21
C LYS A 490 -28.30 -6.67 0.89
N ARG A 491 -27.44 -7.40 1.61
CA ARG A 491 -27.83 -8.55 2.44
C ARG A 491 -28.69 -8.11 3.63
N GLN A 492 -28.30 -7.06 4.34
CA GLN A 492 -29.03 -6.55 5.51
C GLN A 492 -30.39 -5.91 5.12
N GLN A 493 -30.50 -5.34 3.92
CA GLN A 493 -31.75 -4.77 3.40
C GLN A 493 -32.77 -5.81 2.90
N GLN A 494 -32.43 -7.10 2.84
CA GLN A 494 -33.39 -8.12 2.39
C GLN A 494 -34.48 -8.35 3.44
N THR A 495 -35.74 -8.18 3.04
CA THR A 495 -36.90 -8.57 3.83
C THR A 495 -37.54 -9.83 3.23
N LEU A 496 -38.08 -10.69 4.09
CA LEU A 496 -38.88 -11.83 3.64
C LEU A 496 -40.31 -11.41 3.35
N PRO A 497 -41.02 -12.12 2.45
CA PRO A 497 -42.47 -12.07 2.42
C PRO A 497 -43.01 -12.44 3.81
N PRO A 498 -43.96 -11.67 4.36
CA PRO A 498 -44.50 -11.94 5.69
C PRO A 498 -45.11 -13.35 5.78
N ALA A 499 -44.79 -14.06 6.86
CA ALA A 499 -45.22 -15.43 7.09
C ALA A 499 -46.72 -15.54 7.43
N CYS A 500 -47.27 -16.74 7.25
CA CYS A 500 -48.62 -17.11 7.67
C CYS A 500 -48.84 -16.86 9.17
N CYS A 501 -49.95 -16.22 9.57
CA CYS A 501 -50.27 -15.99 10.98
C CYS A 501 -50.63 -17.26 11.79
N ASN A 502 -50.70 -18.44 11.15
CA ASN A 502 -50.70 -19.70 11.90
C ASN A 502 -49.27 -19.99 12.38
N GLN A 503 -49.05 -19.95 13.69
CA GLN A 503 -47.74 -20.14 14.33
C GLN A 503 -47.11 -21.51 14.08
N ASN A 504 -47.86 -22.50 13.59
CA ASN A 504 -47.34 -23.79 13.16
C ASN A 504 -46.95 -23.83 11.66
N CYS A 505 -47.16 -22.75 10.91
CA CYS A 505 -47.02 -22.70 9.46
C CYS A 505 -45.91 -21.73 9.03
N THR A 506 -44.97 -22.22 8.23
CA THR A 506 -43.83 -21.44 7.73
C THR A 506 -44.04 -20.86 6.32
N ARG A 507 -45.19 -21.12 5.71
CA ARG A 507 -45.53 -20.67 4.33
C ARG A 507 -45.80 -19.15 4.30
N PRO A 508 -45.56 -18.46 3.17
CA PRO A 508 -45.89 -17.04 3.02
C PRO A 508 -47.40 -16.79 3.18
N ARG A 509 -47.79 -15.64 3.76
CA ARG A 509 -49.20 -15.26 3.89
C ARG A 509 -49.83 -14.91 2.54
N ALA A 510 -51.10 -15.25 2.39
CA ALA A 510 -51.93 -14.79 1.29
C ALA A 510 -52.82 -13.62 1.75
N LYS A 511 -53.35 -12.83 0.80
CA LYS A 511 -54.34 -11.79 1.09
C LYS A 511 -55.68 -12.44 1.47
N ASN A 512 -55.95 -12.59 2.77
CA ASN A 512 -57.25 -13.01 3.32
C ASN A 512 -57.47 -12.39 4.70
N ARG A 513 -58.70 -12.49 5.22
CA ARG A 513 -59.13 -11.88 6.50
C ARG A 513 -58.35 -12.35 7.74
N LEU A 514 -57.63 -13.47 7.67
CA LEU A 514 -56.88 -14.05 8.78
C LEU A 514 -55.35 -13.98 8.58
N SER A 515 -54.86 -13.35 7.50
CA SER A 515 -53.44 -13.33 7.12
C SER A 515 -52.77 -14.72 7.07
N LEU A 516 -53.54 -15.75 6.70
CA LEU A 516 -53.06 -17.13 6.57
C LEU A 516 -52.51 -17.40 5.16
N CYS A 517 -51.72 -18.46 4.97
CA CYS A 517 -51.42 -18.98 3.64
C CYS A 517 -52.67 -19.64 3.02
N GLN A 518 -52.71 -19.81 1.69
CA GLN A 518 -53.88 -20.38 0.99
C GLN A 518 -54.34 -21.73 1.57
N PHE A 519 -53.39 -22.62 1.88
CA PHE A 519 -53.68 -23.93 2.46
C PHE A 519 -54.27 -23.86 3.88
N CYS A 520 -53.75 -22.96 4.73
CA CYS A 520 -54.29 -22.76 6.08
C CYS A 520 -55.65 -22.03 6.06
N PHE A 521 -55.91 -21.20 5.05
CA PHE A 521 -57.19 -20.50 4.91
C PHE A 521 -58.30 -21.35 4.29
N GLY A 522 -57.97 -22.35 3.46
CA GLY A 522 -58.94 -23.20 2.75
C GLY A 522 -60.14 -23.70 3.58
N PRO A 523 -59.95 -24.29 4.78
CA PRO A 523 -61.06 -24.73 5.65
C PRO A 523 -61.99 -23.60 6.13
N PHE A 524 -61.48 -22.37 6.13
CA PHE A 524 -62.18 -21.16 6.57
C PHE A 524 -62.79 -20.35 5.42
N TRP A 525 -62.63 -20.79 4.17
CA TRP A 525 -63.29 -20.16 3.03
C TRP A 525 -64.82 -20.15 3.21
N ILE A 526 -65.44 -19.03 2.82
CA ILE A 526 -66.90 -18.81 2.86
C ILE A 526 -67.25 -18.10 1.55
N SER A 527 -68.25 -18.61 0.83
CA SER A 527 -68.77 -18.04 -0.42
C SER A 527 -69.86 -16.99 -0.20
N GLU A 528 -70.51 -17.01 0.96
CA GLU A 528 -71.51 -16.04 1.40
C GLU A 528 -70.85 -14.81 2.03
N ASP A 529 -71.50 -13.65 1.91
CA ASP A 529 -71.02 -12.44 2.59
C ASP A 529 -71.18 -12.54 4.12
N ASP A 530 -70.16 -12.13 4.87
CA ASP A 530 -70.09 -12.17 6.33
C ASP A 530 -69.52 -10.83 6.85
N PRO A 531 -70.28 -9.72 6.75
CA PRO A 531 -69.79 -8.38 7.06
C PRO A 531 -69.41 -8.18 8.54
N LYS A 532 -69.80 -9.11 9.44
CA LYS A 532 -69.42 -9.10 10.86
C LYS A 532 -68.35 -10.15 11.21
N ASN A 533 -67.82 -10.89 10.23
CA ASN A 533 -66.91 -12.04 10.40
C ASN A 533 -67.41 -13.10 11.39
N ALA A 534 -68.72 -13.18 11.65
CA ALA A 534 -69.28 -14.00 12.71
C ALA A 534 -69.24 -15.50 12.36
N LYS A 535 -69.52 -15.85 11.10
CA LYS A 535 -69.40 -17.23 10.60
C LYS A 535 -67.93 -17.64 10.54
N LEU A 536 -67.04 -16.73 10.14
CA LEU A 536 -65.59 -16.94 10.12
C LEU A 536 -65.05 -17.27 11.52
N MET A 537 -65.36 -16.44 12.52
CA MET A 537 -64.96 -16.68 13.92
C MET A 537 -65.51 -18.01 14.45
N GLN A 538 -66.77 -18.34 14.14
CA GLN A 538 -67.36 -19.61 14.57
C GLN A 538 -66.72 -20.84 13.89
N LYS A 539 -66.23 -20.72 12.64
CA LYS A 539 -65.43 -21.79 12.01
C LYS A 539 -64.07 -21.94 12.69
N VAL A 540 -63.37 -20.84 12.98
CA VAL A 540 -62.08 -20.85 13.72
C VAL A 540 -62.23 -21.49 15.09
N ALA A 541 -63.23 -21.07 15.87
CA ALA A 541 -63.52 -21.63 17.18
C ALA A 541 -63.83 -23.14 17.12
N ARG A 542 -64.71 -23.57 16.20
CA ARG A 542 -65.01 -25.00 16.00
C ARG A 542 -63.77 -25.82 15.63
N LYS A 543 -62.88 -25.30 14.78
CA LYS A 543 -61.66 -26.02 14.37
C LYS A 543 -60.67 -26.18 15.53
N LEU A 544 -60.42 -25.12 16.31
CA LEU A 544 -59.53 -25.20 17.47
C LEU A 544 -60.13 -26.05 18.60
N HIS A 545 -61.43 -25.94 18.87
CA HIS A 545 -62.13 -26.81 19.83
C HIS A 545 -61.99 -28.30 19.45
N SER A 546 -62.23 -28.63 18.17
CA SER A 546 -62.06 -29.99 17.65
C SER A 546 -60.61 -30.49 17.74
N GLN A 547 -59.60 -29.62 17.57
CA GLN A 547 -58.20 -30.00 17.81
C GLN A 547 -57.91 -30.32 19.28
N LEU A 548 -58.56 -29.66 20.24
CA LEU A 548 -58.35 -29.90 21.68
C LEU A 548 -59.12 -31.12 22.20
N THR A 549 -60.28 -31.46 21.61
CA THR A 549 -61.09 -32.61 22.07
C THR A 549 -60.82 -33.91 21.31
N VAL A 550 -60.69 -33.86 19.98
CA VAL A 550 -60.50 -35.04 19.11
C VAL A 550 -59.07 -35.10 18.57
N GLY A 551 -58.44 -33.95 18.32
CA GLY A 551 -57.14 -33.87 17.68
C GLY A 551 -57.21 -33.93 16.15
N CYS A 552 -56.08 -34.18 15.51
CA CYS A 552 -55.95 -34.22 14.05
C CYS A 552 -55.70 -35.62 13.47
N GLY A 553 -55.46 -36.63 14.32
CA GLY A 553 -55.20 -38.02 13.90
C GLY A 553 -53.81 -38.31 13.33
N ASN A 554 -53.00 -37.28 13.05
CA ASN A 554 -51.69 -37.42 12.42
C ASN A 554 -50.56 -37.68 13.44
N SER A 555 -49.80 -38.76 13.25
CA SER A 555 -48.65 -39.14 14.09
C SER A 555 -47.50 -38.13 14.08
N TYR A 556 -47.31 -37.42 12.96
CA TYR A 556 -46.29 -36.37 12.82
C TYR A 556 -46.68 -35.04 13.47
N CYS A 557 -47.88 -34.90 14.06
CA CYS A 557 -48.34 -33.62 14.60
C CYS A 557 -47.53 -33.18 15.82
N ARG A 558 -46.97 -31.96 15.77
CA ARG A 558 -46.21 -31.33 16.87
C ARG A 558 -46.90 -30.10 17.48
N ASN A 559 -48.19 -29.90 17.20
CA ASN A 559 -48.94 -28.76 17.71
C ASN A 559 -49.31 -28.97 19.19
N LYS A 560 -48.82 -28.10 20.08
CA LYS A 560 -49.16 -28.12 21.53
C LYS A 560 -50.66 -27.99 21.80
N TYR A 561 -51.43 -27.40 20.88
CA TYR A 561 -52.88 -27.25 20.94
C TYR A 561 -53.61 -28.34 20.11
N CYS A 562 -53.17 -29.60 20.25
CA CYS A 562 -53.75 -30.75 19.57
C CYS A 562 -53.71 -32.01 20.46
N ALA A 563 -54.88 -32.60 20.73
CA ALA A 563 -55.02 -33.82 21.52
C ALA A 563 -54.17 -34.99 21.02
N THR A 564 -53.98 -35.10 19.70
CA THR A 564 -53.13 -36.15 19.09
C THR A 564 -51.65 -35.99 19.45
N CYS A 565 -51.17 -34.75 19.60
CA CYS A 565 -49.79 -34.47 19.99
C CYS A 565 -49.59 -34.62 21.51
N THR A 566 -50.55 -34.18 22.32
CA THR A 566 -50.48 -34.27 23.80
C THR A 566 -50.81 -35.66 24.33
N LYS A 567 -51.49 -36.50 23.53
CA LYS A 567 -52.12 -37.76 23.94
C LYS A 567 -53.16 -37.60 25.07
N ASP A 568 -53.68 -36.39 25.21
CA ASP A 568 -54.55 -35.96 26.30
C ASP A 568 -55.75 -35.19 25.70
N PRO A 569 -56.83 -35.90 25.31
CA PRO A 569 -58.04 -35.30 24.76
C PRO A 569 -58.80 -34.56 25.85
N LYS A 570 -58.98 -33.25 25.67
CA LYS A 570 -59.69 -32.42 26.64
C LYS A 570 -61.20 -32.63 26.54
N ASP A 571 -61.88 -32.66 27.68
CA ASP A 571 -63.33 -32.54 27.73
C ASP A 571 -63.78 -31.17 27.17
N ALA A 572 -65.06 -31.06 26.78
CA ALA A 572 -65.58 -29.87 26.14
C ALA A 572 -65.47 -28.59 27.02
N THR A 573 -65.54 -28.73 28.34
CA THR A 573 -65.47 -27.59 29.28
C THR A 573 -64.03 -27.08 29.39
N THR A 574 -63.07 -27.98 29.58
CA THR A 574 -61.64 -27.64 29.60
C THR A 574 -61.15 -27.14 28.24
N ALA A 575 -61.60 -27.74 27.13
CA ALA A 575 -61.29 -27.27 25.79
C ALA A 575 -61.81 -25.84 25.55
N ALA A 576 -63.04 -25.53 25.99
CA ALA A 576 -63.59 -24.18 25.92
C ALA A 576 -62.80 -23.17 26.77
N SER A 577 -62.41 -23.52 28.01
CA SER A 577 -61.63 -22.64 28.88
C SER A 577 -60.24 -22.33 28.32
N MET A 578 -59.57 -23.30 27.69
CA MET A 578 -58.29 -23.11 26.99
C MET A 578 -58.44 -22.31 25.68
N LEU A 579 -59.61 -22.38 25.03
CA LEU A 579 -59.87 -21.71 23.75
C LEU A 579 -60.17 -20.21 23.89
N ILE A 580 -60.87 -19.82 24.96
CA ILE A 580 -61.30 -18.43 25.17
C ILE A 580 -60.13 -17.43 25.13
N PRO A 581 -58.98 -17.65 25.82
CA PRO A 581 -57.81 -16.78 25.72
C PRO A 581 -57.26 -16.63 24.29
N LEU A 582 -57.18 -17.73 23.53
CA LEU A 582 -56.65 -17.74 22.17
C LEU A 582 -57.50 -16.94 21.18
N ILE A 583 -58.82 -16.93 21.37
CA ILE A 583 -59.76 -16.23 20.46
C ILE A 583 -60.13 -14.82 20.96
N LYS A 584 -59.90 -14.48 22.24
CA LYS A 584 -60.31 -13.20 22.86
C LYS A 584 -59.94 -11.95 22.04
N ASN A 585 -58.78 -11.95 21.40
CA ASN A 585 -58.29 -10.81 20.61
C ASN A 585 -58.67 -10.87 19.12
N LEU A 586 -59.10 -12.04 18.62
CA LEU A 586 -59.44 -12.25 17.20
C LEU A 586 -60.48 -11.25 16.65
N PRO A 587 -61.57 -10.88 17.37
CA PRO A 587 -62.52 -9.88 16.88
C PRO A 587 -61.90 -8.49 16.71
N LYS A 588 -60.88 -8.14 17.52
CA LYS A 588 -60.17 -6.86 17.42
C LYS A 588 -59.16 -6.86 16.28
N GLU A 589 -58.46 -7.97 16.06
CA GLU A 589 -57.55 -8.13 14.93
C GLU A 589 -58.30 -8.06 13.59
N LEU A 590 -59.46 -8.71 13.47
CA LEU A 590 -60.27 -8.77 12.24
C LEU A 590 -60.80 -7.41 11.73
N VAL A 591 -60.73 -6.35 12.55
CA VAL A 591 -61.11 -4.97 12.18
C VAL A 591 -59.92 -4.17 11.63
N LYS A 592 -58.68 -4.62 11.86
CA LYS A 592 -57.47 -3.95 11.37
C LYS A 592 -57.27 -4.15 9.87
N SER A 593 -56.56 -3.21 9.25
CA SER A 593 -56.15 -3.27 7.83
C SER A 593 -55.11 -4.35 7.54
N ASP A 594 -54.22 -4.65 8.49
CA ASP A 594 -53.32 -5.81 8.46
C ASP A 594 -53.51 -6.65 9.74
N PRO A 595 -54.41 -7.65 9.73
CA PRO A 595 -54.69 -8.47 10.90
C PRO A 595 -53.53 -9.45 11.17
N GLN A 596 -53.08 -9.53 12.43
CA GLN A 596 -52.05 -10.50 12.87
C GLN A 596 -52.55 -11.37 14.03
N PRO A 597 -53.55 -12.25 13.80
CA PRO A 597 -54.09 -13.10 14.85
C PRO A 597 -53.16 -14.28 15.16
N GLU A 598 -52.80 -14.47 16.43
CA GLU A 598 -52.06 -15.66 16.89
C GLU A 598 -52.94 -16.91 16.85
N LEU A 599 -52.75 -17.74 15.81
CA LEU A 599 -53.54 -18.95 15.60
C LEU A 599 -52.64 -20.19 15.57
N TYR A 600 -53.12 -21.31 16.10
CA TYR A 600 -52.35 -22.56 16.26
C TYR A 600 -53.08 -23.74 15.62
N PHE A 601 -53.23 -23.71 14.30
CA PHE A 601 -53.85 -24.81 13.55
C PHE A 601 -52.84 -25.91 13.27
N CYS A 602 -53.32 -27.16 13.23
CA CYS A 602 -52.50 -28.28 12.75
C CYS A 602 -52.20 -28.11 11.25
N VAL A 603 -50.98 -28.42 10.85
CA VAL A 603 -50.50 -28.36 9.45
C VAL A 603 -50.11 -29.76 8.96
N ASP A 604 -49.73 -29.85 7.69
CA ASP A 604 -49.24 -31.06 7.04
C ASP A 604 -47.82 -31.44 7.48
N GLU A 605 -47.40 -32.66 7.12
CA GLU A 605 -46.11 -33.24 7.49
C GLU A 605 -44.93 -32.38 7.01
N SER A 606 -44.95 -31.92 5.75
CA SER A 606 -43.85 -31.14 5.16
C SER A 606 -43.61 -29.84 5.93
N THR A 607 -44.69 -29.11 6.26
CA THR A 607 -44.61 -27.86 7.03
C THR A 607 -44.16 -28.12 8.47
N THR A 608 -44.62 -29.22 9.09
CA THR A 608 -44.22 -29.59 10.45
C THR A 608 -42.73 -29.96 10.54
N ARG A 609 -42.25 -30.75 9.57
CA ARG A 609 -40.84 -31.16 9.46
C ARG A 609 -39.92 -29.97 9.18
N LYS A 610 -40.23 -29.14 8.18
CA LYS A 610 -39.47 -27.92 7.86
C LYS A 610 -39.41 -26.95 9.03
N LYS A 611 -40.51 -26.75 9.76
CA LYS A 611 -40.53 -25.87 10.93
C LYS A 611 -39.58 -26.37 12.03
N PHE A 612 -39.62 -27.67 12.33
CA PHE A 612 -38.73 -28.26 13.33
C PHE A 612 -37.24 -28.16 12.95
N LEU A 613 -36.89 -28.43 11.68
CA LEU A 613 -35.52 -28.25 11.19
C LEU A 613 -35.10 -26.77 11.23
N ALA A 614 -36.01 -25.84 10.92
CA ALA A 614 -35.73 -24.40 10.99
C ALA A 614 -35.57 -23.90 12.45
N GLU A 615 -36.30 -24.48 13.40
CA GLU A 615 -36.13 -24.23 14.85
C GLU A 615 -34.74 -24.71 15.30
N ILE A 616 -34.34 -25.96 14.98
CA ILE A 616 -32.99 -26.47 15.26
C ILE A 616 -31.91 -25.57 14.64
N LEU A 617 -32.05 -25.17 13.38
CA LEU A 617 -31.08 -24.31 12.69
C LEU A 617 -31.02 -22.89 13.31
N CYS A 618 -32.13 -22.39 13.85
CA CYS A 618 -32.18 -21.13 14.60
C CYS A 618 -31.41 -21.24 15.93
N ASP A 619 -31.54 -22.38 16.63
CA ASP A 619 -30.85 -22.64 17.89
C ASP A 619 -29.35 -22.85 17.67
N MET A 620 -28.95 -23.65 16.66
CA MET A 620 -27.56 -23.85 16.22
C MET A 620 -26.86 -22.55 15.83
N THR A 621 -27.61 -21.57 15.34
CA THR A 621 -27.09 -20.24 14.97
C THR A 621 -27.26 -19.19 16.08
N GLU A 622 -27.54 -19.58 17.32
CA GLU A 622 -27.69 -18.69 18.48
C GLU A 622 -28.72 -17.57 18.25
N HIS A 623 -29.79 -17.87 17.51
CA HIS A 623 -30.82 -16.93 17.06
C HIS A 623 -30.30 -15.71 16.26
N LYS A 624 -29.11 -15.81 15.63
CA LYS A 624 -28.53 -14.76 14.77
C LYS A 624 -29.37 -14.46 13.53
N PHE A 625 -30.28 -15.35 13.15
CA PHE A 625 -31.18 -15.20 12.01
C PHE A 625 -32.66 -15.28 12.45
N GLU A 626 -33.55 -14.76 11.61
CA GLU A 626 -34.99 -14.94 11.82
C GLU A 626 -35.45 -16.31 11.33
N LEU A 627 -36.44 -16.92 11.99
CA LEU A 627 -36.94 -18.27 11.64
C LEU A 627 -37.34 -18.40 10.16
N GLY A 628 -37.92 -17.35 9.58
CA GLY A 628 -38.27 -17.33 8.15
C GLY A 628 -37.05 -17.49 7.22
N TRP A 629 -35.88 -16.98 7.62
CA TRP A 629 -34.65 -17.15 6.86
C TRP A 629 -34.11 -18.57 6.99
N CYS A 630 -34.19 -19.17 8.19
CA CYS A 630 -33.85 -20.58 8.40
C CYS A 630 -34.71 -21.51 7.53
N VAL A 631 -36.02 -21.23 7.42
CA VAL A 631 -36.92 -21.96 6.50
C VAL A 631 -36.46 -21.80 5.05
N LYS A 632 -36.22 -20.56 4.59
CA LYS A 632 -35.80 -20.30 3.19
C LYS A 632 -34.44 -20.94 2.85
N ALA A 633 -33.53 -21.03 3.81
CA ALA A 633 -32.25 -21.73 3.66
C ALA A 633 -32.47 -23.23 3.44
N LEU A 634 -33.29 -23.87 4.28
CA LEU A 634 -33.65 -25.30 4.13
C LEU A 634 -34.40 -25.59 2.84
N GLU A 635 -35.23 -24.66 2.35
CA GLU A 635 -35.90 -24.80 1.04
C GLU A 635 -34.94 -24.65 -0.14
N SER A 636 -33.84 -23.90 0.02
CA SER A 636 -32.81 -23.72 -1.02
C SER A 636 -31.83 -24.89 -1.06
N GLU A 637 -31.45 -25.42 0.10
CA GLU A 637 -30.41 -26.46 0.27
C GLU A 637 -30.98 -27.87 0.54
N GLN A 638 -32.23 -28.12 0.12
CA GLN A 638 -32.88 -29.45 0.18
C GLN A 638 -32.90 -30.10 1.58
N GLU A 639 -33.13 -29.28 2.63
CA GLU A 639 -33.18 -29.67 4.04
C GLU A 639 -31.85 -30.15 4.67
N ASP A 640 -30.71 -29.94 4.02
CA ASP A 640 -29.36 -30.11 4.60
C ASP A 640 -29.02 -28.97 5.58
N LEU A 641 -28.76 -29.29 6.86
CA LEU A 641 -28.53 -28.31 7.92
C LEU A 641 -27.20 -27.54 7.76
N ASP A 642 -26.11 -28.22 7.39
CA ASP A 642 -24.77 -27.62 7.30
C ASP A 642 -24.68 -26.69 6.09
N ARG A 643 -25.30 -27.10 4.98
CA ARG A 643 -25.46 -26.23 3.80
C ARG A 643 -26.40 -25.06 4.08
N ALA A 644 -27.52 -25.29 4.75
CA ALA A 644 -28.44 -24.22 5.12
C ALA A 644 -27.78 -23.18 6.05
N GLN A 645 -26.94 -23.60 7.01
CA GLN A 645 -26.13 -22.67 7.82
C GLN A 645 -25.18 -21.84 6.95
N THR A 646 -24.44 -22.49 6.05
CA THR A 646 -23.53 -21.82 5.10
C THR A 646 -24.28 -20.85 4.18
N TRP A 647 -25.50 -21.18 3.78
CA TRP A 647 -26.38 -20.33 2.99
C TRP A 647 -26.87 -19.11 3.78
N LEU A 648 -27.23 -19.28 5.06
CA LEU A 648 -27.66 -18.19 5.94
C LEU A 648 -26.58 -17.11 6.08
N ASP A 649 -25.35 -17.50 6.40
CA ASP A 649 -24.25 -16.53 6.56
C ASP A 649 -23.94 -15.75 5.26
N ARG A 650 -24.15 -16.37 4.11
CA ARG A 650 -23.93 -15.74 2.79
C ARG A 650 -25.08 -14.82 2.37
N ASN A 651 -26.33 -15.19 2.66
CA ASN A 651 -27.51 -14.59 2.02
C ASN A 651 -28.50 -13.88 2.97
N ALA A 652 -28.55 -14.24 4.26
CA ALA A 652 -29.56 -13.74 5.19
C ALA A 652 -29.07 -12.50 5.99
N PRO A 653 -29.97 -11.56 6.32
CA PRO A 653 -29.68 -10.48 7.25
C PRO A 653 -29.50 -11.05 8.68
N ARG A 654 -28.61 -10.42 9.46
CA ARG A 654 -28.38 -10.81 10.86
C ARG A 654 -29.27 -9.99 11.80
N LYS A 655 -29.93 -10.67 12.73
CA LYS A 655 -30.96 -10.12 13.64
C LYS A 655 -30.43 -9.03 14.58
N ASN A 656 -29.12 -9.02 14.82
CA ASN A 656 -28.40 -8.01 15.60
C ASN A 656 -27.20 -7.47 14.82
N LEU A 657 -27.43 -6.39 14.08
CA LEU A 657 -26.45 -5.35 13.74
C LEU A 657 -27.24 -4.05 13.59
N ARG A 658 -27.63 -3.44 14.72
CA ARG A 658 -27.86 -1.99 14.73
C ARG A 658 -26.49 -1.36 14.48
N LEU A 659 -26.34 -0.75 13.31
CA LEU A 659 -25.33 0.28 13.06
C LEU A 659 -25.69 1.54 13.86
#